data_AF-A0A235IB21-F1
#
_entry.id   AF-A0A235IB21-F1
#
_cell.length_a   1.000
_cell.length_b   1.000
_cell.length_c   1.000
_cell.angle_alpha   90.00
_cell.angle_beta   90.00
_cell.angle_gamma   90.00
#
_symmetry.space_group_name_H-M   'P 1'
#
loop_
_entity.id
_entity.type
_entity.pdbx_description
1 polymer ?
#
loop_
_entity_poly.entity_id
_entity_poly.type
_entity_poly.pdbx_seq_one_letter_code
_entity_poly.pdbx_strand_id
1 'polypeptide(L)'
;MVLTIRYLHLSDFHVGKDGYAQNNMFREILKHVEEKQKQDWVPDIVFITGDIANRGQAEEYETFAYDFLIKLYEIFGKAWQGSILAVPGNHDVDRDKMEFLARDEITQADRKVFDTTKSGLTKRQNFLLPGVRAYQEKDDSHAPKKWLDSPAGTFSQVLEIRNMKLGIVGINTAWLSKDDEDKGNLTPGVDLVKEALEQLQDCHARIVLGHHPLDWFLEKDAERIRQIFGKHGVLYLHGHLHKARAKGDESSGGKPFLNIQAGAAFQARDDEVWKNGLLWGELDLEQQQIRLQPRHWSADHQGWVLSSEAFHPERQLKNGDWWVFSLPGTNQPATKLPTFSNQPTFPKVTPPTGWNLENHETLASRRAALENNELSEQEALQYFDGSTPSLRIVLSRIIPQREIVRELCDALKSGQGQDKPTVVLLLGAGGEGKSTAVFQTLVTLVEFDPSWQVLWRHDVDANLLWTEILALPKDGRKWLIASDDADGIAGGAFETVRALRKEQRDDVQFLLTCRDTDWIASGKEAKPPRDWSVIANFQQKCISGLSRQDATVVVQAWQKYGDKGLGQLSGRPEVMAVQLLMDSAEQESTTGEGAFFGAMLKMRLGDKLKDHLLVLLNRFATRGIPGGSNLQQAFAYIAAMHAEGLMFLSKPVLAKVLKCEKQELKSKVLFPLGKEAAAIQAGNFILTRHKTIAQAVVEILSEQFGEDVDELYVDLAKAAIAARVEGEHIPELQEWDFSLPGHFKKSQRFSLAIKIAKGICEKDPDDPYRLVNLAKHYRDAGDISQAIELFRKNSSQARGHRSFFAEWGNAESHEKNYPLAVWISALTLADQVSMSSPDNQNAKIGFTLLGTSFLKLYDKFNDRIFAQGLGAIANLGFLIADRNNKQDQRYFGDFLNRSSAENVPDMDWQTALRTFPTAIQAAYELCGEKDDFPSLPSPSGMTFKGLTYLIDNAVKQHKQRRKV
;
A
#
# COMPACT_ATOMS: atom_id res chain seq x y z
N MET A 1 24.46 -52.67 -4.13
CA MET A 1 23.93 -51.86 -3.02
C MET A 1 23.70 -50.47 -3.57
N VAL A 2 22.49 -49.97 -3.48
CA VAL A 2 22.11 -48.67 -4.08
C VAL A 2 22.77 -47.54 -3.25
N LEU A 3 23.64 -46.76 -3.89
CA LEU A 3 24.44 -45.68 -3.27
C LEU A 3 23.62 -44.39 -3.17
N THR A 4 22.68 -44.39 -2.21
CA THR A 4 21.71 -43.31 -2.06
C THR A 4 21.70 -42.73 -0.64
N ILE A 5 21.74 -41.40 -0.55
CA ILE A 5 21.57 -40.64 0.70
C ILE A 5 20.20 -39.95 0.67
N ARG A 6 19.42 -40.12 1.74
CA ARG A 6 18.10 -39.51 1.92
C ARG A 6 18.20 -38.33 2.87
N TYR A 7 17.47 -37.25 2.59
CA TYR A 7 17.41 -36.11 3.50
C TYR A 7 16.04 -35.46 3.58
N LEU A 8 15.78 -34.80 4.71
CA LEU A 8 14.65 -33.90 4.94
C LEU A 8 15.19 -32.47 4.99
N HIS A 9 14.59 -31.56 4.23
CA HIS A 9 14.96 -30.15 4.22
C HIS A 9 13.78 -29.31 4.69
N LEU A 10 13.98 -28.62 5.80
CA LEU A 10 13.05 -27.72 6.48
C LEU A 10 13.67 -26.34 6.61
N SER A 11 12.82 -25.31 6.74
CA SER A 11 13.23 -23.92 6.87
C SER A 11 12.06 -23.09 7.40
N ASP A 12 12.32 -21.90 7.93
CA ASP A 12 11.30 -20.89 8.26
C ASP A 12 10.19 -21.45 9.19
N PHE A 13 10.58 -21.73 10.44
CA PHE A 13 9.67 -22.17 11.51
C PHE A 13 9.03 -21.00 12.25
N HIS A 14 9.70 -19.85 12.28
CA HIS A 14 9.26 -18.62 12.94
C HIS A 14 8.73 -18.86 14.36
N VAL A 15 9.50 -19.58 15.17
CA VAL A 15 9.08 -19.94 16.53
C VAL A 15 8.84 -18.70 17.38
N GLY A 16 7.64 -18.60 17.95
CA GLY A 16 7.19 -17.43 18.72
C GLY A 16 6.26 -16.49 17.93
N LYS A 17 6.07 -16.71 16.62
CA LYS A 17 5.12 -15.94 15.80
C LYS A 17 3.67 -16.20 16.19
N ASP A 18 3.31 -17.46 16.37
CA ASP A 18 1.96 -17.91 16.76
C ASP A 18 2.03 -19.26 17.45
N GLY A 19 2.20 -19.26 18.78
CA GLY A 19 2.47 -20.48 19.54
C GLY A 19 1.41 -21.59 19.40
N TYR A 20 0.14 -21.24 19.14
CA TYR A 20 -0.91 -22.25 18.98
C TYR A 20 -0.85 -22.89 17.59
N ALA A 21 -0.92 -22.10 16.52
CA ALA A 21 -0.96 -22.62 15.16
C ALA A 21 0.36 -23.27 14.76
N GLN A 22 1.48 -22.71 15.20
CA GLN A 22 2.81 -23.28 15.01
C GLN A 22 2.92 -24.67 15.65
N ASN A 23 2.49 -24.83 16.91
CA ASN A 23 2.55 -26.12 17.58
C ASN A 23 1.60 -27.16 16.96
N ASN A 24 0.48 -26.73 16.37
CA ASN A 24 -0.36 -27.60 15.55
C ASN A 24 0.40 -28.07 14.31
N MET A 25 1.02 -27.14 13.57
CA MET A 25 1.80 -27.46 12.37
C MET A 25 3.00 -28.36 12.68
N PHE A 26 3.67 -28.17 13.81
CA PHE A 26 4.76 -29.05 14.26
C PHE A 26 4.27 -30.48 14.42
N ARG A 27 3.09 -30.69 15.04
CA ARG A 27 2.51 -32.03 15.16
C ARG A 27 2.21 -32.64 13.80
N GLU A 28 1.71 -31.86 12.84
CA GLU A 28 1.41 -32.37 11.49
C GLU A 28 2.68 -32.67 10.69
N ILE A 29 3.76 -31.90 10.84
CA ILE A 29 5.07 -32.24 10.25
C ILE A 29 5.59 -33.54 10.87
N LEU A 30 5.60 -33.64 12.21
CA LEU A 30 6.10 -34.81 12.93
C LEU A 30 5.31 -36.08 12.56
N LYS A 31 3.98 -35.97 12.47
CA LYS A 31 3.11 -37.06 12.00
C LYS A 31 3.47 -37.51 10.59
N HIS A 32 3.71 -36.57 9.67
CA HIS A 32 4.14 -36.91 8.32
C HIS A 32 5.51 -37.61 8.27
N VAL A 33 6.45 -37.19 9.11
CA VAL A 33 7.75 -37.85 9.25
C VAL A 33 7.58 -39.27 9.79
N GLU A 34 6.73 -39.46 10.79
CA GLU A 34 6.40 -40.78 11.34
C GLU A 34 5.76 -41.70 10.28
N GLU A 35 4.86 -41.17 9.45
CA GLU A 35 4.27 -41.91 8.32
C GLU A 35 5.34 -42.35 7.29
N LYS A 36 6.31 -41.49 6.99
CA LYS A 36 7.44 -41.83 6.11
C LYS A 36 8.35 -42.89 6.73
N GLN A 37 8.63 -42.80 8.02
CA GLN A 37 9.39 -43.82 8.73
C GLN A 37 8.68 -45.19 8.67
N LYS A 38 7.36 -45.24 8.86
CA LYS A 38 6.56 -46.47 8.75
C LYS A 38 6.60 -47.08 7.34
N GLN A 39 6.98 -46.30 6.33
CA GLN A 39 7.20 -46.74 4.94
C GLN A 39 8.68 -47.08 4.67
N ASP A 40 9.48 -47.30 5.72
CA ASP A 40 10.94 -47.53 5.65
C ASP A 40 11.71 -46.39 4.92
N TRP A 41 11.16 -45.18 4.97
CA TRP A 41 11.79 -43.97 4.45
C TRP A 41 12.24 -43.09 5.63
N VAL A 42 13.45 -43.35 6.11
CA VAL A 42 14.11 -42.55 7.15
C VAL A 42 15.22 -41.71 6.51
N PRO A 43 15.28 -40.39 6.77
CA PRO A 43 16.36 -39.55 6.26
C PRO A 43 17.68 -39.91 6.95
N ASP A 44 18.79 -39.91 6.20
CA ASP A 44 20.14 -39.99 6.78
C ASP A 44 20.56 -38.62 7.36
N ILE A 45 20.02 -37.51 6.82
CA ILE A 45 20.32 -36.14 7.27
C ILE A 45 19.05 -35.27 7.27
N VAL A 46 18.91 -34.40 8.26
CA VAL A 46 17.91 -33.31 8.28
C VAL A 46 18.63 -31.97 8.17
N PHE A 47 18.22 -31.14 7.22
CA PHE A 47 18.72 -29.78 7.03
C PHE A 47 17.69 -28.76 7.50
N ILE A 48 18.13 -27.78 8.30
CA ILE A 48 17.33 -26.64 8.75
C ILE A 48 18.01 -25.35 8.25
N THR A 49 17.41 -24.68 7.26
CA THR A 49 18.04 -23.55 6.56
C THR A 49 17.57 -22.18 7.04
N GLY A 50 17.49 -21.97 8.35
CA GLY A 50 17.25 -20.66 8.96
C GLY A 50 15.79 -20.33 9.27
N ASP A 51 15.63 -19.16 9.91
CA ASP A 51 14.38 -18.65 10.47
C ASP A 51 13.73 -19.65 11.43
N ILE A 52 14.56 -20.17 12.34
CA ILE A 52 14.09 -21.04 13.43
C ILE A 52 13.24 -20.20 14.39
N ALA A 53 13.80 -19.08 14.85
CA ALA A 53 13.14 -18.13 15.73
C ALA A 53 12.33 -17.08 14.95
N ASN A 54 11.44 -16.36 15.63
CA ASN A 54 10.73 -15.22 15.06
C ASN A 54 11.44 -13.88 15.35
N ARG A 55 12.16 -13.77 16.48
CA ARG A 55 12.85 -12.54 16.91
C ARG A 55 14.26 -12.79 17.45
N GLY A 56 14.82 -13.97 17.23
CA GLY A 56 16.15 -14.36 17.68
C GLY A 56 16.28 -14.45 19.20
N GLN A 57 15.19 -14.75 19.92
CA GLN A 57 15.20 -14.82 21.39
C GLN A 57 15.50 -16.23 21.91
N ALA A 58 16.15 -16.34 23.07
CA ALA A 58 16.61 -17.61 23.62
C ALA A 58 15.47 -18.61 23.87
N GLU A 59 14.32 -18.13 24.33
CA GLU A 59 13.12 -18.92 24.65
C GLU A 59 12.48 -19.53 23.40
N GLU A 60 12.64 -18.89 22.23
CA GLU A 60 12.13 -19.38 20.95
C GLU A 60 12.89 -20.64 20.53
N TYR A 61 14.21 -20.68 20.74
CA TYR A 61 15.03 -21.88 20.48
C TYR A 61 14.75 -23.00 21.46
N GLU A 62 14.53 -22.70 22.74
CA GLU A 62 14.13 -23.71 23.73
C GLU A 62 12.79 -24.34 23.35
N THR A 63 11.82 -23.52 22.95
CA THR A 63 10.52 -23.99 22.45
C THR A 63 10.71 -24.87 21.22
N PHE A 64 11.52 -24.45 20.25
CA PHE A 64 11.83 -25.25 19.07
C PHE A 64 12.46 -26.62 19.44
N ALA A 65 13.40 -26.63 20.37
CA ALA A 65 14.07 -27.85 20.82
C ALA A 65 13.07 -28.83 21.47
N TYR A 66 12.26 -28.36 22.44
CA TYR A 66 11.29 -29.19 23.15
C TYR A 66 10.13 -29.64 22.26
N ASP A 67 9.56 -28.72 21.49
CA ASP A 67 8.32 -28.99 20.77
C ASP A 67 8.51 -29.65 19.42
N PHE A 68 9.70 -29.57 18.84
CA PHE A 68 10.00 -30.13 17.53
C PHE A 68 11.20 -31.08 17.53
N LEU A 69 12.40 -30.63 17.89
CA LEU A 69 13.63 -31.43 17.72
C LEU A 69 13.63 -32.71 18.55
N ILE A 70 13.31 -32.64 19.85
CA ILE A 70 13.28 -33.82 20.73
C ILE A 70 12.29 -34.85 20.19
N LYS A 71 11.08 -34.41 19.81
CA LYS A 71 10.04 -35.29 19.26
C LYS A 71 10.47 -35.90 17.92
N LEU A 72 11.20 -35.15 17.08
CA LEU A 72 11.74 -35.65 15.82
C LEU A 72 12.79 -36.76 16.06
N TYR A 73 13.68 -36.59 17.05
CA TYR A 73 14.60 -37.64 17.48
C TYR A 73 13.88 -38.88 18.04
N GLU A 74 12.82 -38.67 18.83
CA GLU A 74 12.00 -39.76 19.37
C GLU A 74 11.36 -40.59 18.26
N ILE A 75 10.85 -39.94 17.21
CA ILE A 75 10.30 -40.61 16.02
C ILE A 75 11.39 -41.45 15.37
N PHE A 76 12.54 -40.89 15.00
CA PHE A 76 13.61 -41.67 14.36
C PHE A 76 14.16 -42.80 15.24
N GLY A 77 14.08 -42.63 16.57
CA GLY A 77 14.42 -43.62 17.56
C GLY A 77 15.93 -43.73 17.81
N LYS A 78 16.29 -44.41 18.91
CA LYS A 78 17.68 -44.50 19.41
C LYS A 78 18.67 -45.18 18.45
N ALA A 79 18.17 -45.92 17.46
CA ALA A 79 18.99 -46.62 16.47
C ALA A 79 19.36 -45.73 15.27
N TRP A 80 18.75 -44.54 15.14
CA TRP A 80 19.06 -43.59 14.08
C TRP A 80 20.46 -43.01 14.27
N GLN A 81 21.28 -43.11 13.23
CA GLN A 81 22.67 -42.61 13.21
C GLN A 81 22.83 -41.37 12.31
N GLY A 82 21.71 -40.72 11.95
CA GLY A 82 21.73 -39.56 11.07
C GLY A 82 22.06 -38.26 11.79
N SER A 83 22.13 -37.17 11.02
CA SER A 83 22.51 -35.85 11.52
C SER A 83 21.44 -34.78 11.27
N ILE A 84 21.23 -33.86 12.21
CA ILE A 84 20.48 -32.62 12.00
C ILE A 84 21.48 -31.46 11.90
N LEU A 85 21.45 -30.69 10.81
CA LEU A 85 22.37 -29.57 10.59
C LEU A 85 21.58 -28.29 10.33
N ALA A 86 21.84 -27.26 11.14
CA ALA A 86 21.14 -25.99 11.08
C ALA A 86 22.08 -24.81 10.75
N VAL A 87 21.53 -23.79 10.09
CA VAL A 87 22.13 -22.46 9.91
C VAL A 87 21.09 -21.38 10.27
N PRO A 88 21.51 -20.16 10.67
CA PRO A 88 20.58 -19.09 11.03
C PRO A 88 20.00 -18.37 9.80
N GLY A 89 18.79 -17.82 9.96
CA GLY A 89 18.14 -16.88 9.04
C GLY A 89 18.05 -15.44 9.59
N ASN A 90 17.33 -14.56 8.91
CA ASN A 90 17.20 -13.15 9.31
C ASN A 90 16.32 -12.95 10.56
N HIS A 91 15.38 -13.83 10.83
CA HIS A 91 14.60 -13.82 12.08
C HIS A 91 15.35 -14.48 13.25
N ASP A 92 16.46 -15.17 12.99
CA ASP A 92 17.39 -15.64 14.02
C ASP A 92 18.37 -14.55 14.50
N VAL A 93 18.28 -13.35 13.90
CA VAL A 93 19.03 -12.17 14.33
C VAL A 93 18.16 -11.34 15.29
N ASP A 94 18.64 -11.14 16.51
CA ASP A 94 18.09 -10.16 17.44
C ASP A 94 18.34 -8.74 16.91
N ARG A 95 17.34 -8.21 16.20
CA ARG A 95 17.41 -6.90 15.53
C ARG A 95 17.62 -5.75 16.51
N ASP A 96 17.22 -5.89 17.77
CA ASP A 96 17.46 -4.87 18.80
C ASP A 96 18.96 -4.73 19.12
N LYS A 97 19.75 -5.79 18.93
CA LYS A 97 21.23 -5.73 19.04
C LYS A 97 21.89 -5.15 17.79
N MET A 98 21.14 -5.01 16.69
CA MET A 98 21.63 -4.60 15.37
C MET A 98 21.12 -3.22 14.95
N GLU A 99 20.39 -2.50 15.82
CA GLU A 99 19.80 -1.18 15.54
C GLU A 99 20.82 -0.17 14.99
N PHE A 100 22.04 -0.17 15.54
CA PHE A 100 23.11 0.74 15.14
C PHE A 100 24.08 0.15 14.09
N LEU A 101 23.72 -0.97 13.44
CA LEU A 101 24.56 -1.58 12.40
C LEU A 101 24.60 -0.70 11.13
N ALA A 102 25.76 -0.11 10.86
CA ALA A 102 26.03 0.61 9.62
C ALA A 102 26.48 -0.36 8.49
N ARG A 103 25.50 -0.96 7.79
CA ARG A 103 25.76 -1.91 6.67
C ARG A 103 26.70 -1.36 5.61
N ASP A 104 26.50 -0.10 5.22
CA ASP A 104 27.31 0.53 4.18
C ASP A 104 28.77 0.67 4.61
N GLU A 105 29.03 0.98 5.88
CA GLU A 105 30.40 1.07 6.38
C GLU A 105 31.10 -0.30 6.36
N ILE A 106 30.40 -1.37 6.75
CA ILE A 106 30.96 -2.73 6.73
C ILE A 106 31.20 -3.21 5.29
N THR A 107 30.27 -2.93 4.39
CA THR A 107 30.31 -3.44 3.01
C THR A 107 31.20 -2.62 2.09
N GLN A 108 31.41 -1.32 2.38
CA GLN A 108 32.21 -0.39 1.56
C GLN A 108 33.57 -0.03 2.18
N ALA A 109 33.65 0.15 3.50
CA ALA A 109 34.85 0.68 4.17
C ALA A 109 35.65 -0.39 4.94
N ASP A 110 35.01 -1.40 5.52
CA ASP A 110 35.68 -2.40 6.36
C ASP A 110 35.26 -3.86 6.08
N ARG A 111 35.50 -4.31 4.84
CA ARG A 111 35.23 -5.71 4.42
C ARG A 111 36.05 -6.76 5.19
N LYS A 112 37.08 -6.34 5.94
CA LYS A 112 37.94 -7.21 6.75
C LYS A 112 37.18 -7.94 7.86
N VAL A 113 35.95 -7.50 8.18
CA VAL A 113 35.07 -8.26 9.08
C VAL A 113 34.78 -9.67 8.56
N PHE A 114 34.88 -9.92 7.25
CA PHE A 114 34.70 -11.23 6.65
C PHE A 114 36.02 -11.95 6.34
N ASP A 115 37.16 -11.45 6.84
CA ASP A 115 38.44 -12.16 6.72
C ASP A 115 38.43 -13.40 7.63
N THR A 116 39.06 -14.49 7.21
CA THR A 116 39.23 -15.73 8.01
C THR A 116 40.34 -15.63 9.07
N THR A 117 40.72 -14.40 9.44
CA THR A 117 41.82 -14.12 10.37
C THR A 117 41.31 -13.86 11.79
N LYS A 118 42.22 -13.86 12.77
CA LYS A 118 41.91 -13.43 14.15
C LYS A 118 41.34 -12.00 14.20
N SER A 119 41.82 -11.12 13.32
CA SER A 119 41.34 -9.74 13.22
C SER A 119 39.89 -9.70 12.70
N GLY A 120 39.59 -10.47 11.65
CA GLY A 120 38.23 -10.61 11.14
C GLY A 120 37.27 -11.17 12.20
N LEU A 121 37.71 -12.18 12.95
CA LEU A 121 36.95 -12.71 14.10
C LEU A 121 36.67 -11.63 15.15
N THR A 122 37.68 -10.88 15.62
CA THR A 122 37.47 -9.80 16.60
C THR A 122 36.44 -8.78 16.10
N LYS A 123 36.46 -8.43 14.81
CA LYS A 123 35.46 -7.53 14.23
C LYS A 123 34.06 -8.17 14.23
N ARG A 124 33.92 -9.44 13.84
CA ARG A 124 32.62 -10.15 13.91
C ARG A 124 32.09 -10.22 15.34
N GLN A 125 32.96 -10.52 16.32
CA GLN A 125 32.62 -10.54 17.74
C GLN A 125 32.05 -9.21 18.22
N ASN A 126 32.63 -8.10 17.78
CA ASN A 126 32.22 -6.77 18.20
C ASN A 126 30.95 -6.27 17.48
N PHE A 127 30.81 -6.53 16.18
CA PHE A 127 29.80 -5.88 15.36
C PHE A 127 28.63 -6.77 14.93
N LEU A 128 28.82 -8.09 14.80
CA LEU A 128 27.84 -8.97 14.16
C LEU A 128 27.36 -10.13 15.04
N LEU A 129 28.24 -10.73 15.84
CA LEU A 129 27.88 -11.83 16.75
C LEU A 129 26.86 -11.48 17.84
N PRO A 130 26.75 -10.23 18.35
CA PRO A 130 25.70 -9.91 19.30
C PRO A 130 24.29 -10.23 18.79
N GLY A 131 24.01 -10.02 17.49
CA GLY A 131 22.70 -10.30 16.89
C GLY A 131 22.37 -11.79 16.78
N VAL A 132 23.37 -12.68 16.61
CA VAL A 132 23.16 -14.14 16.46
C VAL A 132 23.56 -14.95 17.69
N ARG A 133 23.74 -14.27 18.84
CA ARG A 133 24.24 -14.92 20.06
C ARG A 133 23.27 -15.99 20.57
N ALA A 134 21.97 -15.68 20.63
CA ALA A 134 20.96 -16.62 21.11
C ALA A 134 20.92 -17.89 20.27
N TYR A 135 20.90 -17.76 18.94
CA TYR A 135 21.05 -18.88 18.02
C TYR A 135 22.29 -19.72 18.36
N GLN A 136 23.47 -19.10 18.46
CA GLN A 136 24.71 -19.83 18.69
C GLN A 136 24.73 -20.57 20.03
N GLU A 137 24.17 -19.98 21.08
CA GLU A 137 24.16 -20.55 22.43
C GLU A 137 23.11 -21.65 22.61
N LYS A 138 22.03 -21.61 21.82
CA LYS A 138 20.88 -22.52 21.91
C LYS A 138 20.73 -23.47 20.71
N ASP A 139 21.66 -23.45 19.76
CA ASP A 139 21.68 -24.38 18.62
C ASP A 139 21.88 -25.81 19.12
N ASP A 140 20.80 -26.60 19.14
CA ASP A 140 20.76 -28.02 19.51
C ASP A 140 20.95 -28.96 18.30
N SER A 141 21.35 -28.44 17.15
CA SER A 141 21.74 -29.25 16.00
C SER A 141 23.13 -29.89 16.18
N HIS A 142 23.49 -30.78 15.24
CA HIS A 142 24.81 -31.39 15.12
C HIS A 142 25.81 -30.53 14.34
N ALA A 143 25.50 -29.26 14.04
CA ALA A 143 26.50 -28.33 13.53
C ALA A 143 27.62 -28.12 14.58
N PRO A 144 28.87 -27.86 14.17
CA PRO A 144 29.96 -27.60 15.12
C PRO A 144 29.62 -26.43 16.05
N LYS A 145 29.61 -26.67 17.36
CA LYS A 145 29.20 -25.63 18.32
C LYS A 145 30.08 -24.39 18.20
N LYS A 146 29.45 -23.21 18.26
CA LYS A 146 30.10 -21.89 18.16
C LYS A 146 30.89 -21.64 16.87
N TRP A 147 30.47 -22.24 15.76
CA TRP A 147 31.13 -22.04 14.46
C TRP A 147 31.11 -20.58 13.96
N LEU A 148 30.07 -19.81 14.32
CA LEU A 148 29.95 -18.38 14.01
C LEU A 148 31.04 -17.56 14.72
N ASP A 149 31.36 -17.91 15.96
CA ASP A 149 32.43 -17.36 16.79
C ASP A 149 33.78 -18.06 16.55
N SER A 150 34.13 -18.24 15.27
CA SER A 150 35.41 -18.80 14.86
C SER A 150 36.06 -17.95 13.77
N PRO A 151 37.40 -18.05 13.58
CA PRO A 151 38.06 -17.38 12.45
C PRO A 151 37.45 -17.78 11.10
N ALA A 152 36.99 -19.03 10.96
CA ALA A 152 36.33 -19.49 9.74
C ALA A 152 34.94 -18.87 9.51
N GLY A 153 34.22 -18.47 10.58
CA GLY A 153 32.88 -17.86 10.50
C GLY A 153 31.82 -18.69 9.76
N THR A 154 32.15 -19.95 9.50
CA THR A 154 31.46 -20.97 8.72
C THR A 154 31.81 -22.31 9.34
N PHE A 155 31.04 -23.36 9.05
CA PHE A 155 31.49 -24.71 9.33
C PHE A 155 31.66 -25.50 8.04
N SER A 156 32.61 -26.42 8.03
CA SER A 156 32.81 -27.43 6.98
C SER A 156 32.95 -28.79 7.62
N GLN A 157 32.17 -29.77 7.16
CA GLN A 157 32.22 -31.15 7.64
C GLN A 157 32.11 -32.13 6.48
N VAL A 158 32.78 -33.28 6.59
CA VAL A 158 32.63 -34.40 5.66
C VAL A 158 31.93 -35.52 6.41
N LEU A 159 30.72 -35.86 5.98
CA LEU A 159 29.97 -37.00 6.51
C LEU A 159 30.17 -38.20 5.59
N GLU A 160 30.50 -39.35 6.17
CA GLU A 160 30.61 -40.61 5.44
C GLU A 160 29.36 -41.45 5.71
N ILE A 161 28.49 -41.56 4.70
CA ILE A 161 27.22 -42.29 4.78
C ILE A 161 27.27 -43.38 3.73
N ARG A 162 27.22 -44.66 4.14
CA ARG A 162 27.25 -45.82 3.20
C ARG A 162 28.43 -45.75 2.21
N ASN A 163 29.62 -45.43 2.71
CA ASN A 163 30.87 -45.20 1.96
C ASN A 163 30.85 -44.00 0.99
N MET A 164 29.85 -43.11 1.08
CA MET A 164 29.77 -41.87 0.32
C MET A 164 30.24 -40.71 1.20
N LYS A 165 31.31 -40.04 0.77
CA LYS A 165 31.77 -38.78 1.38
C LYS A 165 30.96 -37.59 0.87
N LEU A 166 30.14 -37.01 1.75
CA LEU A 166 29.34 -35.82 1.52
C LEU A 166 29.96 -34.63 2.26
N GLY A 167 30.43 -33.63 1.50
CA GLY A 167 30.94 -32.40 2.07
C GLY A 167 29.81 -31.42 2.33
N ILE A 168 29.72 -30.86 3.53
CA ILE A 168 28.65 -29.94 3.93
C ILE A 168 29.28 -28.68 4.51
N VAL A 169 28.89 -27.52 3.96
CA VAL A 169 29.28 -26.20 4.46
C VAL A 169 28.05 -25.48 5.00
N GLY A 170 28.15 -24.91 6.21
CA GLY A 170 27.16 -23.96 6.73
C GLY A 170 27.68 -22.54 6.67
N ILE A 171 26.88 -21.64 6.09
CA ILE A 171 27.20 -20.22 5.95
C ILE A 171 26.11 -19.37 6.62
N ASN A 172 26.51 -18.28 7.27
CA ASN A 172 25.54 -17.32 7.80
C ASN A 172 25.28 -16.24 6.75
N THR A 173 24.13 -16.32 6.10
CA THR A 173 23.70 -15.31 5.12
C THR A 173 23.09 -14.06 5.77
N ALA A 174 22.73 -14.14 7.05
CA ALA A 174 22.03 -13.11 7.81
C ALA A 174 22.97 -12.19 8.60
N TRP A 175 24.29 -12.25 8.36
CA TRP A 175 25.29 -11.45 9.08
C TRP A 175 24.92 -9.96 9.18
N LEU A 176 24.33 -9.41 8.12
CA LEU A 176 23.98 -7.99 8.03
C LEU A 176 22.46 -7.75 8.14
N SER A 177 21.65 -8.76 8.40
CA SER A 177 20.19 -8.63 8.53
C SER A 177 19.80 -7.75 9.71
N LYS A 178 18.86 -6.83 9.50
CA LYS A 178 18.48 -5.79 10.47
C LYS A 178 17.11 -5.16 10.23
N ASP A 179 16.63 -5.09 8.98
CA ASP A 179 15.41 -4.37 8.61
C ASP A 179 14.80 -4.93 7.30
N ASP A 180 13.81 -4.24 6.73
CA ASP A 180 13.12 -4.67 5.51
C ASP A 180 13.88 -4.29 4.22
N GLU A 181 15.03 -3.62 4.34
CA GLU A 181 15.92 -3.27 3.22
C GLU A 181 17.06 -4.30 3.04
N ASP A 182 16.94 -5.48 3.64
CA ASP A 182 17.93 -6.57 3.54
C ASP A 182 18.24 -6.96 2.08
N LYS A 183 17.23 -6.99 1.20
CA LYS A 183 17.36 -7.52 -0.16
C LYS A 183 18.39 -6.73 -0.98
N GLY A 184 19.42 -7.43 -1.46
CA GLY A 184 20.52 -6.87 -2.26
C GLY A 184 21.63 -6.25 -1.42
N ASN A 185 21.52 -6.28 -0.09
CA ASN A 185 22.45 -5.65 0.84
C ASN A 185 23.14 -6.63 1.80
N LEU A 186 22.89 -7.94 1.65
CA LEU A 186 23.50 -8.97 2.49
C LEU A 186 24.79 -9.53 1.89
N THR A 187 25.57 -10.24 2.70
CA THR A 187 26.68 -11.06 2.21
C THR A 187 27.04 -12.12 3.27
N PRO A 188 27.29 -13.38 2.88
CA PRO A 188 27.86 -14.38 3.78
C PRO A 188 29.37 -14.20 3.97
N GLY A 189 30.00 -13.23 3.29
CA GLY A 189 31.45 -13.06 3.22
C GLY A 189 32.06 -13.98 2.17
N VAL A 190 32.44 -13.43 1.02
CA VAL A 190 32.96 -14.22 -0.13
C VAL A 190 34.17 -15.08 0.25
N ASP A 191 35.11 -14.53 1.02
CA ASP A 191 36.31 -15.25 1.43
C ASP A 191 36.01 -16.35 2.45
N LEU A 192 35.08 -16.12 3.39
CA LEU A 192 34.59 -17.16 4.31
C LEU A 192 34.02 -18.36 3.52
N VAL A 193 33.15 -18.09 2.53
CA VAL A 193 32.53 -19.13 1.70
C VAL A 193 33.58 -19.89 0.87
N LYS A 194 34.50 -19.15 0.26
CA LYS A 194 35.56 -19.73 -0.58
C LYS A 194 36.45 -20.67 0.23
N GLU A 195 36.97 -20.21 1.36
CA GLU A 195 37.87 -21.01 2.19
C GLU A 195 37.17 -22.23 2.78
N ALA A 196 35.91 -22.10 3.19
CA ALA A 196 35.12 -23.23 3.68
C ALA A 196 34.97 -24.34 2.64
N LEU A 197 34.73 -23.99 1.37
CA LEU A 197 34.63 -24.96 0.27
C LEU A 197 35.99 -25.55 -0.15
N GLU A 198 37.08 -24.80 -0.01
CA GLU A 198 38.45 -25.28 -0.27
C GLU A 198 38.92 -26.33 0.75
N GLN A 199 38.33 -26.36 1.95
CA GLN A 199 38.56 -27.40 2.95
C GLN A 199 37.91 -28.76 2.58
N LEU A 200 36.93 -28.79 1.66
CA LEU A 200 36.23 -30.01 1.25
C LEU A 200 36.96 -30.75 0.14
N GLN A 201 37.92 -31.59 0.53
CA GLN A 201 38.67 -32.48 -0.37
C GLN A 201 37.97 -33.85 -0.52
N ASP A 202 38.13 -34.47 -1.70
CA ASP A 202 37.68 -35.84 -2.00
C ASP A 202 36.22 -36.17 -1.64
N CYS A 203 35.33 -35.18 -1.76
CA CYS A 203 33.89 -35.35 -1.57
C CYS A 203 33.19 -35.69 -2.89
N HIS A 204 32.24 -36.62 -2.85
CA HIS A 204 31.44 -37.01 -4.01
C HIS A 204 30.37 -35.97 -4.37
N ALA A 205 29.83 -35.28 -3.35
CA ALA A 205 28.92 -34.16 -3.51
C ALA A 205 29.23 -33.10 -2.46
N ARG A 206 28.90 -31.83 -2.76
CA ARG A 206 29.08 -30.69 -1.86
C ARG A 206 27.76 -29.97 -1.66
N ILE A 207 27.31 -29.88 -0.42
CA ILE A 207 26.11 -29.15 -0.02
C ILE A 207 26.53 -27.88 0.72
N VAL A 208 25.95 -26.75 0.36
CA VAL A 208 26.09 -25.49 1.11
C VAL A 208 24.73 -25.13 1.68
N LEU A 209 24.67 -24.88 2.99
CA LEU A 209 23.48 -24.45 3.71
C LEU A 209 23.56 -22.95 3.96
N GLY A 210 22.56 -22.21 3.50
CA GLY A 210 22.35 -20.79 3.85
C GLY A 210 20.86 -20.52 3.98
N HIS A 211 20.46 -19.31 4.37
CA HIS A 211 19.03 -18.98 4.49
C HIS A 211 18.52 -18.22 3.27
N HIS A 212 19.23 -17.15 2.88
CA HIS A 212 18.78 -16.28 1.80
C HIS A 212 19.18 -16.80 0.41
N PRO A 213 18.37 -16.56 -0.63
CA PRO A 213 18.77 -16.79 -2.01
C PRO A 213 19.85 -15.80 -2.46
N LEU A 214 20.59 -16.15 -3.51
CA LEU A 214 21.75 -15.38 -3.97
C LEU A 214 21.43 -13.94 -4.42
N ASP A 215 20.19 -13.65 -4.81
CA ASP A 215 19.73 -12.30 -5.20
C ASP A 215 19.50 -11.35 -4.02
N TRP A 216 19.62 -11.85 -2.78
CA TRP A 216 19.62 -11.03 -1.57
C TRP A 216 21.02 -10.52 -1.23
N PHE A 217 22.06 -11.08 -1.84
CA PHE A 217 23.42 -10.62 -1.61
C PHE A 217 23.72 -9.37 -2.43
N LEU A 218 24.70 -8.59 -1.98
CA LEU A 218 25.32 -7.54 -2.78
C LEU A 218 25.69 -8.11 -4.16
N GLU A 219 25.32 -7.40 -5.22
CA GLU A 219 25.43 -7.89 -6.61
C GLU A 219 26.83 -8.44 -6.92
N LYS A 220 27.88 -7.72 -6.50
CA LYS A 220 29.28 -8.13 -6.69
C LYS A 220 29.66 -9.41 -5.93
N ASP A 221 29.09 -9.62 -4.74
CA ASP A 221 29.35 -10.82 -3.94
C ASP A 221 28.52 -12.00 -4.45
N ALA A 222 27.27 -11.75 -4.87
CA ALA A 222 26.43 -12.74 -5.53
C ALA A 222 27.11 -13.33 -6.77
N GLU A 223 27.68 -12.49 -7.64
CA GLU A 223 28.40 -12.94 -8.84
C GLU A 223 29.61 -13.81 -8.48
N ARG A 224 30.43 -13.39 -7.50
CA ARG A 224 31.60 -14.15 -7.04
C ARG A 224 31.19 -15.49 -6.41
N ILE A 225 30.14 -15.50 -5.61
CA ILE A 225 29.62 -16.72 -4.97
C ILE A 225 29.08 -17.68 -6.02
N ARG A 226 28.38 -17.20 -7.08
CA ARG A 226 27.97 -18.04 -8.22
C ARG A 226 29.16 -18.71 -8.89
N GLN A 227 30.27 -17.98 -9.08
CA GLN A 227 31.50 -18.54 -9.63
C GLN A 227 32.12 -19.60 -8.71
N ILE A 228 32.15 -19.35 -7.40
CA ILE A 228 32.64 -20.31 -6.40
C ILE A 228 31.75 -21.57 -6.38
N PHE A 229 30.43 -21.42 -6.33
CA PHE A 229 29.49 -22.54 -6.32
C PHE A 229 29.57 -23.37 -7.60
N GLY A 230 29.64 -22.73 -8.77
CA GLY A 230 29.85 -23.40 -10.06
C GLY A 230 31.21 -24.12 -10.13
N LYS A 231 32.29 -23.51 -9.63
CA LYS A 231 33.62 -24.14 -9.58
C LYS A 231 33.63 -25.43 -8.76
N HIS A 232 32.89 -25.46 -7.65
CA HIS A 232 32.85 -26.59 -6.71
C HIS A 232 31.69 -27.57 -6.92
N GLY A 233 30.79 -27.32 -7.88
CA GLY A 233 29.64 -28.18 -8.17
C GLY A 233 28.66 -28.26 -6.99
N VAL A 234 28.29 -27.11 -6.44
CA VAL A 234 27.53 -27.02 -5.18
C VAL A 234 26.04 -27.34 -5.36
N LEU A 235 25.48 -28.04 -4.38
CA LEU A 235 24.05 -28.07 -4.07
C LEU A 235 23.77 -27.04 -2.97
N TYR A 236 23.23 -25.88 -3.31
CA TYR A 236 22.91 -24.82 -2.35
C TYR A 236 21.48 -25.00 -1.82
N LEU A 237 21.34 -25.36 -0.54
CA LEU A 237 20.06 -25.50 0.14
C LEU A 237 19.75 -24.22 0.92
N HIS A 238 18.57 -23.63 0.70
CA HIS A 238 18.14 -22.41 1.38
C HIS A 238 16.63 -22.32 1.63
N GLY A 239 16.18 -21.21 2.23
CA GLY A 239 14.79 -20.93 2.60
C GLY A 239 14.31 -19.55 2.15
N HIS A 240 13.65 -18.82 3.06
CA HIS A 240 13.35 -17.40 3.02
C HIS A 240 12.16 -16.97 2.12
N LEU A 241 12.03 -17.47 0.88
CA LEU A 241 10.88 -17.09 0.02
C LEU A 241 9.64 -17.98 0.24
N HIS A 242 9.63 -18.78 1.31
CA HIS A 242 8.53 -19.63 1.82
C HIS A 242 7.91 -20.65 0.85
N LYS A 243 8.44 -20.81 -0.36
CA LYS A 243 7.96 -21.75 -1.40
C LYS A 243 9.07 -22.71 -1.83
N ALA A 244 8.76 -24.00 -1.92
CA ALA A 244 9.71 -24.97 -2.43
C ALA A 244 10.05 -24.68 -3.92
N ARG A 245 11.33 -24.60 -4.27
CA ARG A 245 11.82 -24.31 -5.64
C ARG A 245 13.18 -24.94 -5.87
N ALA A 246 13.50 -25.32 -7.11
CA ALA A 246 14.83 -25.83 -7.45
C ALA A 246 15.18 -25.34 -8.85
N LYS A 247 16.37 -24.76 -8.95
CA LYS A 247 16.83 -24.09 -10.16
C LYS A 247 18.30 -24.38 -10.37
N GLY A 248 18.62 -24.99 -11.52
CA GLY A 248 20.00 -25.05 -12.01
C GLY A 248 20.41 -23.63 -12.41
N ASP A 249 21.50 -23.15 -11.81
CA ASP A 249 22.12 -21.88 -12.19
C ASP A 249 23.50 -22.19 -12.79
N GLU A 250 23.90 -21.39 -13.77
CA GLU A 250 25.20 -21.51 -14.42
C GLU A 250 26.10 -20.35 -14.00
N SER A 251 27.38 -20.66 -13.75
CA SER A 251 28.41 -19.62 -13.61
C SER A 251 28.82 -19.09 -14.99
N SER A 252 29.39 -17.88 -15.06
CA SER A 252 29.90 -17.29 -16.32
C SER A 252 30.97 -18.12 -17.03
N GLY A 253 31.51 -19.16 -16.36
CA GLY A 253 32.43 -20.15 -16.93
C GLY A 253 31.78 -21.47 -17.40
N GLY A 254 30.45 -21.54 -17.46
CA GLY A 254 29.70 -22.69 -17.98
C GLY A 254 29.61 -23.91 -17.05
N LYS A 255 30.04 -23.78 -15.78
CA LYS A 255 29.88 -24.86 -14.79
C LYS A 255 28.59 -24.65 -13.99
N PRO A 256 27.63 -25.61 -14.03
CA PRO A 256 26.36 -25.49 -13.33
C PRO A 256 26.52 -25.79 -11.83
N PHE A 257 25.63 -25.22 -11.02
CA PHE A 257 25.35 -25.60 -9.63
C PHE A 257 23.83 -25.58 -9.42
N LEU A 258 23.31 -26.17 -8.33
CA LEU A 258 21.88 -26.30 -8.12
C LEU A 258 21.45 -25.54 -6.86
N ASN A 259 20.50 -24.62 -6.98
CA ASN A 259 19.83 -24.00 -5.84
C ASN A 259 18.55 -24.76 -5.54
N ILE A 260 18.32 -25.10 -4.28
CA ILE A 260 17.14 -25.80 -3.79
C ILE A 260 16.61 -25.05 -2.58
N GLN A 261 15.41 -24.52 -2.71
CA GLN A 261 14.70 -23.80 -1.68
C GLN A 261 13.64 -24.70 -1.04
N ALA A 262 13.58 -24.72 0.29
CA ALA A 262 12.47 -25.32 1.04
C ALA A 262 11.26 -24.37 1.13
N GLY A 263 10.07 -24.94 1.31
CA GLY A 263 8.91 -24.18 1.78
C GLY A 263 9.03 -23.87 3.28
N ALA A 264 8.26 -22.90 3.76
CA ALA A 264 8.28 -22.55 5.19
C ALA A 264 7.59 -23.61 6.04
N ALA A 265 8.26 -24.15 7.05
CA ALA A 265 7.70 -25.15 7.97
C ALA A 265 6.48 -24.58 8.70
N PHE A 266 6.53 -23.30 9.09
CA PHE A 266 5.36 -22.59 9.58
C PHE A 266 5.43 -21.10 9.23
N GLN A 267 4.51 -20.66 8.38
CA GLN A 267 4.35 -19.26 8.00
C GLN A 267 2.94 -18.72 8.25
N ALA A 268 1.92 -19.59 8.20
CA ALA A 268 0.53 -19.17 8.12
C ALA A 268 -0.44 -20.22 8.68
N ARG A 269 -1.62 -19.74 9.11
CA ARG A 269 -2.77 -20.57 9.45
C ARG A 269 -3.48 -21.12 8.20
N ASP A 270 -4.39 -22.05 8.41
CA ASP A 270 -5.15 -22.74 7.36
C ASP A 270 -6.02 -21.81 6.49
N ASP A 271 -6.46 -20.66 7.03
CA ASP A 271 -7.32 -19.67 6.38
C ASP A 271 -6.54 -18.55 5.66
N GLU A 272 -5.21 -18.59 5.72
CA GLU A 272 -4.33 -17.63 5.08
C GLU A 272 -3.85 -18.10 3.69
N VAL A 273 -3.42 -17.14 2.86
CA VAL A 273 -3.03 -17.41 1.47
C VAL A 273 -1.66 -18.12 1.36
N TRP A 274 -0.81 -17.99 2.38
CA TRP A 274 0.50 -18.66 2.41
C TRP A 274 0.36 -20.11 2.90
N LYS A 275 1.22 -20.99 2.39
CA LYS A 275 1.14 -22.43 2.68
C LYS A 275 2.41 -22.89 3.39
N ASN A 276 2.23 -23.73 4.41
CA ASN A 276 3.33 -24.40 5.09
C ASN A 276 3.87 -25.53 4.21
N GLY A 277 5.16 -25.84 4.31
CA GLY A 277 5.89 -26.67 3.36
C GLY A 277 7.06 -27.43 3.97
N LEU A 278 7.42 -28.53 3.31
CA LEU A 278 8.63 -29.32 3.59
C LEU A 278 9.16 -29.96 2.31
N LEU A 279 10.43 -30.37 2.30
CA LEU A 279 11.05 -30.97 1.13
C LEU A 279 11.79 -32.27 1.48
N TRP A 280 11.38 -33.38 0.85
CA TRP A 280 12.14 -34.63 0.89
C TRP A 280 13.12 -34.68 -0.27
N GLY A 281 14.33 -35.18 -0.04
CA GLY A 281 15.36 -35.30 -1.06
C GLY A 281 16.12 -36.62 -1.02
N GLU A 282 16.61 -37.03 -2.18
CA GLU A 282 17.36 -38.25 -2.38
C GLU A 282 18.53 -38.00 -3.33
N LEU A 283 19.75 -38.23 -2.86
CA LEU A 283 20.98 -38.09 -3.62
C LEU A 283 21.45 -39.47 -4.12
N ASP A 284 21.40 -39.69 -5.43
CA ASP A 284 21.78 -40.94 -6.10
C ASP A 284 23.08 -40.72 -6.89
N LEU A 285 24.21 -41.14 -6.32
CA LEU A 285 25.52 -40.99 -6.97
C LEU A 285 25.75 -42.01 -8.09
N GLU A 286 25.07 -43.15 -8.08
CA GLU A 286 25.21 -44.15 -9.13
C GLU A 286 24.63 -43.60 -10.45
N GLN A 287 23.48 -42.96 -10.37
CA GLN A 287 22.82 -42.33 -11.52
C GLN A 287 23.25 -40.88 -11.76
N GLN A 288 24.09 -40.31 -10.88
CA GLN A 288 24.47 -38.89 -10.87
C GLN A 288 23.25 -37.96 -10.87
N GLN A 289 22.30 -38.25 -10.00
CA GLN A 289 21.01 -37.58 -9.92
C GLN A 289 20.65 -37.17 -8.48
N ILE A 290 19.83 -36.15 -8.37
CA ILE A 290 19.12 -35.79 -7.16
C ILE A 290 17.61 -35.83 -7.43
N ARG A 291 16.87 -36.49 -6.55
CA ARG A 291 15.41 -36.58 -6.60
C ARG A 291 14.83 -35.74 -5.48
N LEU A 292 13.85 -34.90 -5.81
CA LEU A 292 13.20 -33.99 -4.88
C LEU A 292 11.70 -34.27 -4.84
N GLN A 293 11.10 -34.23 -3.64
CA GLN A 293 9.68 -34.40 -3.42
C GLN A 293 9.18 -33.28 -2.47
N PRO A 294 8.66 -32.17 -3.02
CA PRO A 294 8.18 -31.05 -2.24
C PRO A 294 6.75 -31.33 -1.78
N ARG A 295 6.44 -30.98 -0.52
CA ARG A 295 5.09 -31.08 0.03
C ARG A 295 4.64 -29.71 0.53
N HIS A 296 3.35 -29.45 0.44
CA HIS A 296 2.72 -28.34 1.12
C HIS A 296 1.50 -28.82 1.93
N TRP A 297 1.21 -28.12 3.02
CA TRP A 297 0.03 -28.36 3.81
C TRP A 297 -1.21 -27.86 3.06
N SER A 298 -2.20 -28.72 2.88
CA SER A 298 -3.50 -28.35 2.35
C SER A 298 -4.51 -28.30 3.50
N ALA A 299 -5.01 -27.10 3.77
CA ALA A 299 -6.10 -26.89 4.72
C ALA A 299 -7.37 -27.64 4.29
N ASP A 300 -7.70 -27.63 2.99
CA ASP A 300 -8.88 -28.31 2.44
C ASP A 300 -8.84 -29.84 2.65
N HIS A 301 -7.64 -30.43 2.57
CA HIS A 301 -7.44 -31.87 2.73
C HIS A 301 -6.96 -32.26 4.13
N GLN A 302 -6.69 -31.29 5.02
CA GLN A 302 -6.08 -31.47 6.33
C GLN A 302 -4.88 -32.45 6.27
N GLY A 303 -3.97 -32.22 5.32
CA GLY A 303 -2.87 -33.14 5.06
C GLY A 303 -1.80 -32.62 4.09
N TRP A 304 -0.69 -33.35 4.02
CA TRP A 304 0.46 -33.04 3.16
C TRP A 304 0.25 -33.51 1.73
N VAL A 305 0.04 -32.56 0.83
CA VAL A 305 -0.11 -32.83 -0.61
C VAL A 305 1.17 -32.53 -1.36
N LEU A 306 1.31 -33.15 -2.53
CA LEU A 306 2.44 -32.91 -3.42
C LEU A 306 2.41 -31.47 -3.95
N SER A 307 3.52 -30.75 -3.86
CA SER A 307 3.62 -29.40 -4.42
C SER A 307 3.99 -29.47 -5.91
N SER A 308 3.05 -29.90 -6.76
CA SER A 308 3.29 -30.12 -8.19
C SER A 308 3.66 -28.85 -8.98
N GLU A 309 3.41 -27.67 -8.41
CA GLU A 309 3.77 -26.37 -9.00
C GLU A 309 5.19 -25.91 -8.61
N ALA A 310 5.87 -26.60 -7.67
CA ALA A 310 7.18 -26.22 -7.16
C ALA A 310 8.33 -26.43 -8.18
N PHE A 311 8.18 -27.45 -9.04
CA PHE A 311 9.20 -27.86 -10.01
C PHE A 311 8.56 -28.19 -11.37
N HIS A 312 9.33 -28.08 -12.45
CA HIS A 312 8.81 -28.29 -13.81
C HIS A 312 8.31 -29.74 -14.02
N PRO A 313 7.09 -29.97 -14.57
CA PRO A 313 6.54 -31.31 -14.76
C PRO A 313 7.40 -32.26 -15.61
N GLU A 314 8.19 -31.73 -16.55
CA GLU A 314 9.09 -32.55 -17.39
C GLU A 314 10.22 -33.23 -16.62
N ARG A 315 10.55 -32.72 -15.42
CA ARG A 315 11.55 -33.35 -14.54
C ARG A 315 10.92 -34.41 -13.64
N GLN A 316 9.59 -34.52 -13.62
CA GLN A 316 8.87 -35.49 -12.82
C GLN A 316 9.04 -36.90 -13.40
N LEU A 317 9.36 -37.88 -12.55
CA LEU A 317 9.35 -39.28 -12.96
C LEU A 317 7.95 -39.68 -13.45
N LYS A 318 7.88 -40.45 -14.54
CA LYS A 318 6.60 -40.93 -15.09
C LYS A 318 5.79 -41.62 -13.99
N ASN A 319 4.61 -41.10 -13.69
CA ASN A 319 3.69 -41.57 -12.63
C ASN A 319 4.30 -41.56 -11.22
N GLY A 320 5.24 -40.66 -10.93
CA GLY A 320 5.92 -40.57 -9.63
C GLY A 320 5.81 -39.22 -8.95
N ASP A 321 5.96 -39.21 -7.62
CA ASP A 321 5.94 -38.01 -6.77
C ASP A 321 7.34 -37.35 -6.63
N TRP A 322 8.25 -37.58 -7.59
CA TRP A 322 9.66 -37.19 -7.50
C TRP A 322 10.12 -36.46 -8.76
N TRP A 323 10.86 -35.37 -8.57
CA TRP A 323 11.50 -34.58 -9.62
C TRP A 323 13.00 -34.84 -9.66
N VAL A 324 13.55 -35.08 -10.85
CA VAL A 324 14.93 -35.51 -11.06
C VAL A 324 15.77 -34.38 -11.65
N PHE A 325 16.91 -34.11 -11.02
CA PHE A 325 17.93 -33.19 -11.52
C PHE A 325 19.27 -33.93 -11.61
N SER A 326 20.13 -33.51 -12.53
CA SER A 326 21.50 -34.04 -12.63
C SER A 326 22.38 -33.44 -11.54
N LEU A 327 23.34 -34.21 -11.04
CA LEU A 327 24.29 -33.70 -10.07
C LEU A 327 25.31 -32.73 -10.71
N PRO A 328 25.57 -31.58 -10.09
CA PRO A 328 26.60 -30.66 -10.58
C PRO A 328 28.00 -31.25 -10.40
N GLY A 329 28.89 -31.05 -11.38
CA GLY A 329 30.33 -31.32 -11.24
C GLY A 329 30.87 -32.63 -11.84
N THR A 330 30.05 -33.46 -12.49
CA THR A 330 30.56 -34.65 -13.21
C THR A 330 30.81 -34.38 -14.69
N ASN A 331 32.07 -34.59 -15.13
CA ASN A 331 32.49 -34.54 -16.53
C ASN A 331 31.97 -35.77 -17.32
N GLN A 332 30.66 -35.88 -17.54
CA GLN A 332 30.13 -36.74 -18.60
C GLN A 332 29.30 -35.90 -19.58
N PRO A 333 29.51 -36.08 -20.90
CA PRO A 333 28.70 -35.40 -21.90
C PRO A 333 27.26 -35.88 -21.76
N ALA A 334 26.32 -34.93 -21.68
CA ALA A 334 24.90 -35.19 -21.64
C ALA A 334 24.51 -36.17 -22.76
N THR A 335 24.21 -37.42 -22.38
CA THR A 335 23.75 -38.43 -23.31
C THR A 335 22.33 -38.06 -23.74
N LYS A 336 22.21 -37.74 -25.03
CA LYS A 336 20.99 -37.55 -25.84
C LYS A 336 19.66 -37.78 -25.11
N LEU A 337 18.97 -36.69 -24.78
CA LEU A 337 17.52 -36.71 -24.57
C LEU A 337 16.82 -36.93 -25.94
N PRO A 338 15.72 -37.71 -25.98
CA PRO A 338 15.02 -38.01 -27.22
C PRO A 338 14.35 -36.74 -27.79
N THR A 339 14.55 -36.55 -29.09
CA THR A 339 14.02 -35.47 -29.92
C THR A 339 12.49 -35.40 -29.89
N PHE A 340 11.91 -34.24 -29.56
CA PHE A 340 10.55 -33.88 -29.99
C PHE A 340 10.43 -32.38 -30.35
N SER A 341 9.81 -32.17 -31.52
CA SER A 341 9.20 -30.97 -32.13
C SER A 341 9.80 -29.57 -31.86
N ASN A 342 10.31 -28.97 -32.94
CA ASN A 342 10.64 -27.55 -33.06
C ASN A 342 9.41 -26.65 -32.82
N GLN A 343 9.29 -26.11 -31.62
CA GLN A 343 8.84 -24.73 -31.40
C GLN A 343 9.74 -24.11 -30.33
N PRO A 344 10.15 -22.83 -30.46
CA PRO A 344 11.05 -22.19 -29.51
C PRO A 344 10.37 -22.05 -28.15
N THR A 345 10.74 -22.88 -27.18
CA THR A 345 10.26 -22.78 -25.79
C THR A 345 11.10 -21.73 -25.06
N PHE A 346 10.52 -20.55 -24.88
CA PHE A 346 11.11 -19.46 -24.11
C PHE A 346 11.04 -19.74 -22.59
N PRO A 347 12.02 -19.28 -21.80
CA PRO A 347 12.01 -19.46 -20.34
C PRO A 347 10.74 -18.87 -19.70
N LYS A 348 10.11 -19.65 -18.81
CA LYS A 348 8.84 -19.29 -18.15
C LYS A 348 9.08 -18.14 -17.16
N VAL A 349 8.41 -17.01 -17.36
CA VAL A 349 8.53 -15.81 -16.52
C VAL A 349 7.48 -15.84 -15.42
N THR A 350 7.91 -15.61 -14.18
CA THR A 350 6.98 -15.45 -13.05
C THR A 350 6.63 -13.97 -12.93
N PRO A 351 5.35 -13.58 -13.01
CA PRO A 351 4.96 -12.18 -12.87
C PRO A 351 5.20 -11.70 -11.42
N PRO A 352 5.46 -10.39 -11.21
CA PRO A 352 5.53 -9.81 -9.87
C PRO A 352 4.23 -10.01 -9.06
N THR A 353 4.30 -9.94 -7.74
CA THR A 353 3.11 -10.05 -6.87
C THR A 353 2.08 -8.99 -7.23
N GLY A 354 0.82 -9.39 -7.43
CA GLY A 354 -0.26 -8.48 -7.87
C GLY A 354 -0.30 -8.22 -9.38
N TRP A 355 0.55 -8.91 -10.15
CA TRP A 355 0.56 -8.90 -11.61
C TRP A 355 0.28 -10.31 -12.16
N ASN A 356 -0.41 -10.39 -13.28
CA ASN A 356 -0.66 -11.62 -14.03
C ASN A 356 0.12 -11.59 -15.34
N LEU A 357 0.63 -12.74 -15.77
CA LEU A 357 1.21 -12.90 -17.10
C LEU A 357 0.15 -13.44 -18.06
N GLU A 358 -0.25 -12.64 -19.04
CA GLU A 358 -1.13 -13.04 -20.14
C GLU A 358 -0.31 -13.12 -21.44
N ASN A 359 -0.48 -14.20 -22.17
CA ASN A 359 0.21 -14.51 -23.43
C ASN A 359 -0.67 -15.40 -24.31
N HIS A 360 -0.18 -15.75 -25.50
CA HIS A 360 -0.97 -16.50 -26.48
C HIS A 360 -1.56 -17.82 -25.91
N GLU A 361 -0.78 -18.60 -25.15
CA GLU A 361 -1.23 -19.86 -24.56
C GLU A 361 -2.31 -19.66 -23.50
N THR A 362 -2.10 -18.72 -22.57
CA THR A 362 -3.09 -18.41 -21.51
C THR A 362 -4.40 -17.88 -22.10
N LEU A 363 -4.35 -16.99 -23.09
CA LEU A 363 -5.55 -16.48 -23.76
C LEU A 363 -6.28 -17.58 -24.55
N ALA A 364 -5.54 -18.46 -25.24
CA ALA A 364 -6.12 -19.60 -25.94
C ALA A 364 -6.83 -20.57 -24.98
N SER A 365 -6.21 -20.88 -23.83
CA SER A 365 -6.79 -21.73 -22.79
C SER A 365 -8.07 -21.11 -22.20
N ARG A 366 -8.04 -19.81 -21.87
CA ARG A 366 -9.23 -19.08 -21.38
C ARG A 366 -10.36 -19.06 -22.42
N ARG A 367 -10.03 -18.94 -23.70
CA ARG A 367 -11.02 -19.00 -24.78
C ARG A 367 -11.62 -20.40 -24.93
N ALA A 368 -10.81 -21.46 -24.84
CA ALA A 368 -11.30 -22.83 -24.90
C ALA A 368 -12.25 -23.19 -23.74
N ALA A 369 -12.16 -22.49 -22.61
CA ALA A 369 -13.06 -22.63 -21.47
C ALA A 369 -14.42 -21.90 -21.64
N LEU A 370 -14.64 -21.18 -22.74
CA LEU A 370 -15.96 -20.63 -23.09
C LEU A 370 -16.80 -21.72 -23.75
N GLU A 371 -17.93 -22.12 -23.13
CA GLU A 371 -18.90 -23.01 -23.77
C GLU A 371 -19.37 -22.40 -25.10
N ASN A 372 -19.19 -23.13 -26.21
CA ASN A 372 -19.53 -22.69 -27.58
C ASN A 372 -18.89 -21.35 -28.04
N ASN A 373 -17.83 -20.86 -27.38
CA ASN A 373 -17.21 -19.55 -27.64
C ASN A 373 -18.12 -18.31 -27.42
N GLU A 374 -19.27 -18.43 -26.75
CA GLU A 374 -20.25 -17.34 -26.61
C GLU A 374 -20.63 -17.04 -25.15
N LEU A 375 -21.06 -15.80 -24.89
CA LEU A 375 -21.67 -15.41 -23.60
C LEU A 375 -23.16 -15.75 -23.64
N SER A 376 -23.75 -16.01 -22.48
CA SER A 376 -25.22 -16.04 -22.36
C SER A 376 -25.83 -14.65 -22.67
N GLU A 377 -27.08 -14.63 -23.15
CA GLU A 377 -27.84 -13.37 -23.35
C GLU A 377 -27.83 -12.50 -22.10
N GLN A 378 -27.98 -13.12 -20.92
CA GLN A 378 -27.99 -12.42 -19.65
C GLN A 378 -26.64 -11.75 -19.34
N GLU A 379 -25.51 -12.43 -19.58
CA GLU A 379 -24.17 -11.85 -19.37
C GLU A 379 -23.91 -10.68 -20.32
N ALA A 380 -24.32 -10.80 -21.58
CA ALA A 380 -24.17 -9.73 -22.57
C ALA A 380 -25.00 -8.48 -22.18
N LEU A 381 -26.26 -8.68 -21.79
CA LEU A 381 -27.13 -7.60 -21.33
C LEU A 381 -26.58 -6.93 -20.06
N GLN A 382 -26.11 -7.71 -19.07
CA GLN A 382 -25.48 -7.17 -17.85
C GLN A 382 -24.25 -6.32 -18.15
N TYR A 383 -23.44 -6.72 -19.14
CA TYR A 383 -22.32 -5.92 -19.59
C TYR A 383 -22.77 -4.60 -20.21
N PHE A 384 -23.76 -4.64 -21.11
CA PHE A 384 -24.27 -3.41 -21.72
C PHE A 384 -24.95 -2.47 -20.71
N ASP A 385 -25.44 -3.01 -19.59
CA ASP A 385 -26.01 -2.24 -18.48
C ASP A 385 -24.94 -1.74 -17.49
N GLY A 386 -23.65 -2.02 -17.74
CA GLY A 386 -22.53 -1.40 -17.02
C GLY A 386 -21.74 -2.27 -16.06
N SER A 387 -21.92 -3.60 -16.08
CA SER A 387 -21.10 -4.49 -15.25
C SER A 387 -19.61 -4.37 -15.56
N THR A 388 -18.75 -4.63 -14.58
CA THR A 388 -17.29 -4.56 -14.78
C THR A 388 -16.83 -5.49 -15.91
N PRO A 389 -16.04 -5.00 -16.90
CA PRO A 389 -15.49 -5.87 -17.94
C PRO A 389 -14.55 -6.91 -17.34
N SER A 390 -14.48 -8.07 -18.00
CA SER A 390 -13.51 -9.11 -17.70
C SER A 390 -12.87 -9.60 -19.01
N LEU A 391 -11.70 -10.23 -18.92
CA LEU A 391 -11.08 -10.91 -20.06
C LEU A 391 -12.04 -11.93 -20.72
N ARG A 392 -12.90 -12.60 -19.93
CA ARG A 392 -13.94 -13.51 -20.44
C ARG A 392 -14.89 -12.80 -21.41
N ILE A 393 -15.38 -11.61 -21.01
CA ILE A 393 -16.31 -10.82 -21.84
C ILE A 393 -15.64 -10.40 -23.14
N VAL A 394 -14.40 -9.91 -23.08
CA VAL A 394 -13.66 -9.45 -24.26
C VAL A 394 -13.31 -10.60 -25.20
N LEU A 395 -12.94 -11.77 -24.67
CA LEU A 395 -12.59 -12.95 -25.48
C LEU A 395 -13.75 -13.52 -26.29
N SER A 396 -15.01 -13.26 -25.90
CA SER A 396 -16.22 -13.71 -26.61
C SER A 396 -16.49 -13.00 -27.95
N ARG A 397 -15.81 -11.87 -28.21
CA ARG A 397 -15.99 -11.04 -29.42
C ARG A 397 -17.40 -10.50 -29.66
N ILE A 398 -18.32 -10.64 -28.70
CA ILE A 398 -19.67 -10.07 -28.75
C ILE A 398 -19.62 -8.54 -28.57
N ILE A 399 -18.66 -8.05 -27.79
CA ILE A 399 -18.47 -6.63 -27.52
C ILE A 399 -17.66 -6.00 -28.65
N PRO A 400 -18.18 -4.99 -29.35
CA PRO A 400 -17.48 -4.35 -30.46
C PRO A 400 -16.22 -3.64 -29.96
N GLN A 401 -15.19 -3.60 -30.80
CA GLN A 401 -14.01 -2.78 -30.56
C GLN A 401 -14.33 -1.33 -30.97
N ARG A 402 -14.01 -0.40 -30.08
CA ARG A 402 -14.04 1.03 -30.39
C ARG A 402 -12.80 1.44 -31.18
N GLU A 403 -12.87 2.56 -31.89
CA GLU A 403 -11.79 3.09 -32.72
C GLU A 403 -10.47 3.26 -31.94
N ILE A 404 -10.57 3.68 -30.67
CA ILE A 404 -9.42 3.85 -29.78
C ILE A 404 -8.57 2.58 -29.63
N VAL A 405 -9.15 1.38 -29.70
CA VAL A 405 -8.42 0.11 -29.58
C VAL A 405 -7.39 -0.02 -30.70
N ARG A 406 -7.79 0.35 -31.93
CA ARG A 406 -6.92 0.36 -33.11
C ARG A 406 -5.80 1.38 -32.92
N GLU A 407 -6.11 2.59 -32.45
CA GLU A 407 -5.10 3.62 -32.19
C GLU A 407 -4.07 3.19 -31.14
N LEU A 408 -4.50 2.53 -30.05
CA LEU A 408 -3.61 2.03 -29.02
C LEU A 408 -2.70 0.91 -29.56
N CYS A 409 -3.27 -0.03 -30.33
CA CYS A 409 -2.49 -1.07 -30.98
C CYS A 409 -1.46 -0.50 -31.96
N ASP A 410 -1.85 0.48 -32.78
CA ASP A 410 -0.95 1.11 -33.76
C ASP A 410 0.18 1.87 -33.06
N ALA A 411 -0.12 2.59 -31.97
CA ALA A 411 0.88 3.27 -31.15
C ALA A 411 1.93 2.30 -30.59
N LEU A 412 1.50 1.18 -29.99
CA LEU A 412 2.40 0.17 -29.40
C LEU A 412 3.19 -0.59 -30.48
N LYS A 413 2.58 -0.89 -31.63
CA LYS A 413 3.28 -1.52 -32.77
C LYS A 413 4.33 -0.59 -33.39
N SER A 414 4.01 0.68 -33.57
CA SER A 414 4.91 1.66 -34.21
C SER A 414 6.14 2.01 -33.38
N GLY A 415 6.08 1.78 -32.07
CA GLY A 415 7.14 2.07 -31.11
C GLY A 415 8.36 1.15 -31.14
N GLN A 416 8.36 0.11 -31.99
CA GLN A 416 9.42 -0.90 -32.03
C GLN A 416 10.66 -0.40 -32.80
N GLY A 417 11.86 -0.59 -32.26
CA GLY A 417 13.12 -0.23 -32.93
C GLY A 417 13.48 1.26 -32.91
N GLN A 418 12.90 2.04 -31.99
CA GLN A 418 13.07 3.51 -31.92
C GLN A 418 14.05 4.00 -30.82
N ASP A 419 14.99 3.16 -30.36
CA ASP A 419 15.98 3.45 -29.30
C ASP A 419 15.40 3.85 -27.91
N LYS A 420 14.07 3.92 -27.77
CA LYS A 420 13.37 4.28 -26.53
C LYS A 420 12.17 3.37 -26.28
N PRO A 421 11.85 3.06 -25.01
CA PRO A 421 10.57 2.44 -24.66
C PRO A 421 9.39 3.29 -25.15
N THR A 422 8.29 2.63 -25.52
CA THR A 422 7.03 3.31 -25.84
C THR A 422 6.09 3.27 -24.65
N VAL A 423 5.50 4.41 -24.33
CA VAL A 423 4.54 4.56 -23.23
C VAL A 423 3.28 5.19 -23.79
N VAL A 424 2.17 4.46 -23.72
CA VAL A 424 0.86 4.96 -24.12
C VAL A 424 0.03 5.17 -22.86
N LEU A 425 -0.35 6.41 -22.59
CA LEU A 425 -1.25 6.78 -21.50
C LEU A 425 -2.66 7.01 -22.05
N LEU A 426 -3.62 6.18 -21.67
CA LEU A 426 -5.03 6.33 -21.98
C LEU A 426 -5.77 7.01 -20.81
N LEU A 427 -6.31 8.18 -21.11
CA LEU A 427 -7.06 9.03 -20.21
C LEU A 427 -8.54 9.09 -20.60
N GLY A 428 -9.42 9.33 -19.64
CA GLY A 428 -10.86 9.52 -19.85
C GLY A 428 -11.64 9.47 -18.53
N ALA A 429 -12.85 10.03 -18.53
CA ALA A 429 -13.75 9.98 -17.37
C ALA A 429 -14.16 8.53 -17.01
N GLY A 430 -14.63 8.33 -15.78
CA GLY A 430 -15.18 7.03 -15.34
C GLY A 430 -16.42 6.67 -16.17
N GLY A 431 -16.47 5.48 -16.76
CA GLY A 431 -17.59 5.05 -17.61
C GLY A 431 -17.34 5.11 -19.13
N GLU A 432 -16.25 5.72 -19.59
CA GLU A 432 -15.94 5.81 -21.03
C GLU A 432 -15.57 4.48 -21.71
N GLY A 433 -15.45 3.38 -20.96
CA GLY A 433 -15.06 2.08 -21.50
C GLY A 433 -13.54 1.85 -21.62
N LYS A 434 -12.73 2.62 -20.86
CA LYS A 434 -11.27 2.47 -20.75
C LYS A 434 -10.83 1.03 -20.48
N SER A 435 -11.35 0.42 -19.42
CA SER A 435 -11.03 -0.96 -19.03
C SER A 435 -11.30 -1.97 -20.15
N THR A 436 -12.41 -1.81 -20.86
CA THR A 436 -12.75 -2.64 -22.03
C THR A 436 -11.75 -2.43 -23.16
N ALA A 437 -11.43 -1.17 -23.48
CA ALA A 437 -10.47 -0.82 -24.52
C ALA A 437 -9.08 -1.42 -24.22
N VAL A 438 -8.63 -1.32 -22.97
CA VAL A 438 -7.36 -1.92 -22.52
C VAL A 438 -7.37 -3.43 -22.76
N PHE A 439 -8.34 -4.16 -22.21
CA PHE A 439 -8.41 -5.62 -22.42
C PHE A 439 -8.49 -5.99 -23.91
N GLN A 440 -9.26 -5.24 -24.71
CA GLN A 440 -9.34 -5.45 -26.16
C GLN A 440 -7.99 -5.22 -26.84
N THR A 441 -7.23 -4.19 -26.44
CA THR A 441 -5.88 -3.91 -26.94
C THR A 441 -4.91 -5.04 -26.57
N LEU A 442 -4.93 -5.52 -25.32
CA LEU A 442 -4.09 -6.64 -24.87
C LEU A 442 -4.32 -7.90 -25.71
N VAL A 443 -5.59 -8.30 -25.85
CA VAL A 443 -5.98 -9.47 -26.64
C VAL A 443 -5.60 -9.28 -28.11
N THR A 444 -5.88 -8.12 -28.70
CA THR A 444 -5.60 -7.83 -30.12
C THR A 444 -4.11 -7.85 -30.43
N LEU A 445 -3.25 -7.37 -29.51
CA LEU A 445 -1.80 -7.40 -29.69
C LEU A 445 -1.24 -8.82 -29.65
N VAL A 446 -1.64 -9.62 -28.65
CA VAL A 446 -1.18 -11.01 -28.48
C VAL A 446 -1.67 -11.89 -29.63
N GLU A 447 -2.89 -11.67 -30.14
CA GLU A 447 -3.41 -12.39 -31.31
C GLU A 447 -2.70 -11.99 -32.60
N PHE A 448 -2.32 -10.73 -32.75
CA PHE A 448 -1.60 -10.23 -33.92
C PHE A 448 -0.17 -10.75 -33.98
N ASP A 449 0.51 -10.82 -32.85
CA ASP A 449 1.89 -11.28 -32.74
C ASP A 449 2.07 -12.09 -31.44
N PRO A 450 2.16 -13.44 -31.52
CA PRO A 450 2.29 -14.31 -30.35
C PRO A 450 3.56 -14.08 -29.51
N SER A 451 4.52 -13.28 -29.99
CA SER A 451 5.73 -12.92 -29.23
C SER A 451 5.44 -11.94 -28.08
N TRP A 452 4.26 -11.31 -28.04
CA TRP A 452 3.85 -10.46 -26.93
C TRP A 452 3.60 -11.24 -25.64
N GLN A 453 4.15 -10.73 -24.56
CA GLN A 453 3.93 -11.13 -23.19
C GLN A 453 3.38 -9.92 -22.43
N VAL A 454 2.20 -10.06 -21.84
CA VAL A 454 1.52 -8.97 -21.13
C VAL A 454 1.64 -9.20 -19.64
N LEU A 455 2.28 -8.28 -18.92
CA LEU A 455 2.17 -8.19 -17.48
C LEU A 455 1.02 -7.25 -17.13
N TRP A 456 -0.08 -7.83 -16.68
CA TRP A 456 -1.30 -7.14 -16.30
C TRP A 456 -1.38 -6.94 -14.78
N ARG A 457 -1.45 -5.69 -14.33
CA ARG A 457 -1.70 -5.36 -12.94
C ARG A 457 -3.15 -5.65 -12.60
N HIS A 458 -3.40 -6.69 -11.80
CA HIS A 458 -4.75 -7.03 -11.35
C HIS A 458 -5.03 -6.58 -9.91
N ASP A 459 -3.98 -6.24 -9.16
CA ASP A 459 -4.11 -5.70 -7.81
C ASP A 459 -3.71 -4.22 -7.77
N VAL A 460 -4.68 -3.38 -7.41
CA VAL A 460 -4.55 -1.91 -7.35
C VAL A 460 -3.57 -1.44 -6.27
N ASP A 461 -3.21 -2.30 -5.33
CA ASP A 461 -2.22 -1.99 -4.29
C ASP A 461 -0.81 -2.51 -4.65
N ALA A 462 -0.66 -3.19 -5.80
CA ALA A 462 0.62 -3.74 -6.23
C ALA A 462 1.56 -2.66 -6.77
N ASN A 463 2.78 -2.61 -6.27
CA ASN A 463 3.80 -1.67 -6.74
C ASN A 463 4.43 -2.13 -8.07
N LEU A 464 5.08 -1.19 -8.76
CA LEU A 464 5.89 -1.45 -9.95
C LEU A 464 7.36 -1.14 -9.63
N LEU A 465 8.16 -2.19 -9.42
CA LEU A 465 9.58 -2.05 -9.15
C LEU A 465 10.37 -2.13 -10.46
N TRP A 466 11.17 -1.11 -10.74
CA TRP A 466 11.96 -1.04 -11.97
C TRP A 466 12.94 -2.20 -12.13
N THR A 467 13.45 -2.74 -11.02
CA THR A 467 14.38 -3.89 -11.01
C THR A 467 13.73 -5.16 -11.55
N GLU A 468 12.47 -5.41 -11.22
CA GLU A 468 11.72 -6.60 -11.67
C GLU A 468 11.44 -6.54 -13.17
N ILE A 469 11.07 -5.35 -13.67
CA ILE A 469 10.82 -5.13 -15.10
C ILE A 469 12.12 -5.15 -15.91
N LEU A 470 13.20 -4.58 -15.37
CA LEU A 470 14.50 -4.58 -16.04
C LEU A 470 15.08 -6.00 -16.18
N ALA A 471 14.78 -6.87 -15.21
CA ALA A 471 15.17 -8.28 -15.18
C ALA A 471 14.39 -9.18 -16.15
N LEU A 472 13.37 -8.65 -16.85
CA LEU A 472 12.63 -9.44 -17.83
C LEU A 472 13.56 -9.96 -18.93
N PRO A 473 13.39 -11.20 -19.42
CA PRO A 473 14.28 -11.80 -20.40
C PRO A 473 14.43 -10.97 -21.68
N LYS A 474 15.67 -10.86 -22.18
CA LYS A 474 16.03 -10.27 -23.48
C LYS A 474 16.16 -11.36 -24.55
N ASP A 475 15.11 -12.14 -24.76
CA ASP A 475 15.13 -13.34 -25.61
C ASP A 475 14.33 -13.20 -26.90
N GLY A 476 14.01 -11.96 -27.31
CA GLY A 476 13.23 -11.66 -28.50
C GLY A 476 11.72 -11.61 -28.26
N ARG A 477 11.24 -11.92 -27.05
CA ARG A 477 9.86 -11.63 -26.63
C ARG A 477 9.64 -10.14 -26.44
N LYS A 478 8.41 -9.70 -26.69
CA LYS A 478 7.96 -8.31 -26.50
C LYS A 478 7.15 -8.22 -25.22
N TRP A 479 7.45 -7.26 -24.37
CA TRP A 479 6.81 -7.11 -23.06
C TRP A 479 5.88 -5.90 -23.06
N LEU A 480 4.64 -6.11 -22.63
CA LEU A 480 3.69 -5.03 -22.38
C LEU A 480 3.34 -4.99 -20.89
N ILE A 481 3.70 -3.88 -20.24
CA ILE A 481 3.30 -3.60 -18.86
C ILE A 481 2.00 -2.80 -18.90
N ALA A 482 0.92 -3.35 -18.36
CA ALA A 482 -0.41 -2.76 -18.48
C ALA A 482 -1.13 -2.63 -17.14
N SER A 483 -1.82 -1.51 -16.94
CA SER A 483 -2.58 -1.19 -15.72
C SER A 483 -3.80 -0.32 -16.04
N ASP A 484 -4.95 -0.63 -15.41
CA ASP A 484 -6.21 0.15 -15.51
C ASP A 484 -6.29 1.32 -14.50
N ASP A 485 -5.46 1.24 -13.45
CA ASP A 485 -5.36 2.21 -12.35
C ASP A 485 -3.92 2.70 -12.22
N ALA A 486 -3.39 3.27 -13.31
CA ALA A 486 -1.98 3.62 -13.44
C ALA A 486 -1.53 4.81 -12.57
N ASP A 487 -2.46 5.60 -12.04
CA ASP A 487 -2.21 6.69 -11.09
C ASP A 487 -1.44 6.19 -9.86
N GLY A 488 -1.79 5.02 -9.33
CA GLY A 488 -1.12 4.41 -8.17
C GLY A 488 0.30 3.89 -8.43
N ILE A 489 0.77 3.86 -9.69
CA ILE A 489 2.13 3.41 -10.06
C ILE A 489 2.87 4.41 -10.93
N ALA A 490 2.37 5.64 -11.09
CA ALA A 490 2.89 6.58 -12.07
C ALA A 490 4.38 6.90 -11.85
N GLY A 491 4.78 7.12 -10.59
CA GLY A 491 6.18 7.34 -10.22
C GLY A 491 7.07 6.12 -10.48
N GLY A 492 6.61 4.92 -10.10
CA GLY A 492 7.32 3.66 -10.35
C GLY A 492 7.48 3.36 -11.84
N ALA A 493 6.44 3.62 -12.64
CA ALA A 493 6.49 3.49 -14.09
C ALA A 493 7.48 4.46 -14.72
N PHE A 494 7.54 5.71 -14.25
CA PHE A 494 8.49 6.70 -14.74
C PHE A 494 9.94 6.28 -14.49
N GLU A 495 10.27 5.87 -13.27
CA GLU A 495 11.62 5.41 -12.94
C GLU A 495 11.97 4.11 -13.68
N THR A 496 10.99 3.22 -13.91
CA THR A 496 11.17 2.01 -14.71
C THR A 496 11.51 2.33 -16.15
N VAL A 497 10.74 3.20 -16.80
CA VAL A 497 10.99 3.63 -18.18
C VAL A 497 12.35 4.32 -18.30
N ARG A 498 12.73 5.13 -17.31
CA ARG A 498 14.04 5.78 -17.25
C ARG A 498 15.17 4.75 -17.17
N ALA A 499 15.03 3.72 -16.35
CA ALA A 499 15.99 2.62 -16.23
C ALA A 499 16.08 1.81 -17.54
N LEU A 500 14.94 1.47 -18.15
CA LEU A 500 14.87 0.75 -19.42
C LEU A 500 15.56 1.52 -20.55
N ARG A 501 15.36 2.84 -20.65
CA ARG A 501 16.08 3.68 -21.61
C ARG A 501 17.58 3.63 -21.41
N LYS A 502 18.05 3.71 -20.16
CA LYS A 502 19.49 3.67 -19.84
C LYS A 502 20.13 2.35 -20.32
N GLU A 503 19.39 1.25 -20.19
CA GLU A 503 19.80 -0.10 -20.63
C GLU A 503 19.38 -0.43 -22.07
N GLN A 504 18.91 0.56 -22.84
CA GLN A 504 18.49 0.44 -24.23
C GLN A 504 17.48 -0.70 -24.47
N ARG A 505 16.51 -0.84 -23.57
CA ARG A 505 15.41 -1.81 -23.65
C ARG A 505 14.21 -1.19 -24.36
N ASP A 506 14.08 -1.41 -25.67
CA ASP A 506 12.91 -1.00 -26.47
C ASP A 506 11.88 -2.14 -26.67
N ASP A 507 12.22 -3.34 -26.22
CA ASP A 507 11.37 -4.54 -26.20
C ASP A 507 10.31 -4.53 -25.08
N VAL A 508 10.38 -3.55 -24.17
CA VAL A 508 9.42 -3.34 -23.07
C VAL A 508 8.63 -2.06 -23.31
N GLN A 509 7.31 -2.18 -23.33
CA GLN A 509 6.38 -1.09 -23.58
C GLN A 509 5.31 -1.00 -22.49
N PHE A 510 4.64 0.15 -22.40
CA PHE A 510 3.66 0.44 -21.36
C PHE A 510 2.32 0.86 -21.95
N LEU A 511 1.24 0.29 -21.43
CA LEU A 511 -0.13 0.76 -21.61
C LEU A 511 -0.69 1.14 -20.24
N LEU A 512 -0.61 2.43 -19.92
CA LEU A 512 -1.07 2.99 -18.67
C LEU A 512 -2.44 3.58 -18.87
N THR A 513 -3.39 3.27 -18.00
CA THR A 513 -4.76 3.78 -18.07
C THR A 513 -5.20 4.26 -16.71
N CYS A 514 -5.92 5.38 -16.65
CA CYS A 514 -6.50 5.93 -15.41
C CYS A 514 -7.50 7.05 -15.77
N ARG A 515 -8.10 7.69 -14.76
CA ARG A 515 -8.90 8.89 -14.97
C ARG A 515 -8.01 10.13 -15.02
N ASP A 516 -8.48 11.15 -15.74
CA ASP A 516 -7.76 12.42 -15.90
C ASP A 516 -7.50 13.09 -14.55
N THR A 517 -8.51 13.10 -13.68
CA THR A 517 -8.43 13.64 -12.32
C THR A 517 -7.44 12.89 -11.46
N ASP A 518 -7.45 11.56 -11.53
CA ASP A 518 -6.63 10.69 -10.68
C ASP A 518 -5.16 10.80 -11.09
N TRP A 519 -4.89 10.86 -12.40
CA TRP A 519 -3.56 11.12 -12.92
C TRP A 519 -3.02 12.48 -12.45
N ILE A 520 -3.84 13.53 -12.52
CA ILE A 520 -3.45 14.87 -12.05
C ILE A 520 -3.22 14.86 -10.53
N ALA A 521 -4.09 14.19 -9.77
CA ALA A 521 -4.04 14.10 -8.32
C ALA A 521 -2.79 13.36 -7.80
N SER A 522 -2.27 12.39 -8.56
CA SER A 522 -0.98 11.74 -8.26
C SER A 522 0.21 12.73 -8.23
N GLY A 523 0.02 13.95 -8.73
CA GLY A 523 0.92 15.06 -8.48
C GLY A 523 2.31 14.88 -9.09
N LYS A 524 3.36 14.95 -8.26
CA LYS A 524 4.76 14.84 -8.72
C LYS A 524 5.09 13.46 -9.30
N GLU A 525 4.26 12.45 -9.04
CA GLU A 525 4.44 11.07 -9.49
C GLU A 525 4.01 10.88 -10.94
N ALA A 526 2.95 11.55 -11.40
CA ALA A 526 2.52 11.52 -12.80
C ALA A 526 3.51 12.11 -13.80
N LYS A 527 4.44 12.98 -13.36
CA LYS A 527 5.37 13.82 -14.16
C LYS A 527 4.72 14.55 -15.35
N PRO A 528 5.12 15.79 -15.68
CA PRO A 528 4.57 16.45 -16.86
C PRO A 528 4.93 15.67 -18.14
N PRO A 529 4.09 15.68 -19.19
CA PRO A 529 4.34 14.93 -20.43
C PRO A 529 5.71 15.20 -21.06
N ARG A 530 6.24 16.41 -20.89
CA ARG A 530 7.59 16.79 -21.35
C ARG A 530 8.69 15.91 -20.75
N ASP A 531 8.59 15.55 -19.49
CA ASP A 531 9.57 14.71 -18.80
C ASP A 531 9.52 13.28 -19.36
N TRP A 532 8.32 12.75 -19.61
CA TRP A 532 8.14 11.45 -20.25
C TRP A 532 8.72 11.41 -21.67
N SER A 533 8.48 12.44 -22.49
CA SER A 533 9.02 12.52 -23.86
C SER A 533 10.55 12.53 -23.92
N VAL A 534 11.22 12.95 -22.84
CA VAL A 534 12.68 12.83 -22.74
C VAL A 534 13.07 11.36 -22.75
N ILE A 535 12.41 10.53 -21.93
CA ILE A 535 12.83 9.15 -21.65
C ILE A 535 12.11 8.06 -22.48
N ALA A 536 10.98 8.38 -23.10
CA ALA A 536 10.17 7.44 -23.87
C ALA A 536 9.59 8.08 -25.13
N ASN A 537 9.13 7.25 -26.06
CA ASN A 537 8.13 7.64 -27.03
C ASN A 537 6.76 7.70 -26.33
N PHE A 538 6.51 8.83 -25.65
CA PHE A 538 5.32 9.03 -24.83
C PHE A 538 4.15 9.54 -25.69
N GLN A 539 3.05 8.80 -25.68
CA GLN A 539 1.81 9.15 -26.37
C GLN A 539 0.66 9.21 -25.37
N GLN A 540 0.02 10.36 -25.28
CA GLN A 540 -1.21 10.51 -24.51
C GLN A 540 -2.40 10.40 -25.44
N LYS A 541 -3.36 9.55 -25.09
CA LYS A 541 -4.61 9.33 -25.80
C LYS A 541 -5.76 9.59 -24.82
N CYS A 542 -6.83 10.21 -25.32
CA CYS A 542 -8.02 10.44 -24.52
C CYS A 542 -9.21 9.74 -25.17
N ILE A 543 -10.02 9.08 -24.35
CA ILE A 543 -11.32 8.53 -24.75
C ILE A 543 -12.42 9.35 -24.09
N SER A 544 -13.32 9.89 -24.92
CA SER A 544 -14.44 10.69 -24.46
C SER A 544 -15.57 10.60 -25.49
N GLY A 545 -16.79 10.39 -25.01
CA GLY A 545 -17.99 10.34 -25.86
C GLY A 545 -17.94 9.23 -26.90
N LEU A 546 -18.64 9.44 -28.02
CA LEU A 546 -18.78 8.46 -29.10
C LEU A 546 -18.57 9.11 -30.47
N SER A 547 -17.69 8.51 -31.28
CA SER A 547 -17.67 8.76 -32.72
C SER A 547 -18.88 8.11 -33.39
N ARG A 548 -19.23 8.55 -34.60
CA ARG A 548 -20.29 7.90 -35.39
C ARG A 548 -19.98 6.42 -35.63
N GLN A 549 -18.72 6.08 -35.85
CA GLN A 549 -18.30 4.69 -36.06
C GLN A 549 -18.47 3.86 -34.79
N ASP A 550 -18.04 4.37 -33.63
CA ASP A 550 -18.23 3.71 -32.33
C ASP A 550 -19.72 3.52 -32.01
N ALA A 551 -20.54 4.55 -32.20
CA ALA A 551 -21.97 4.50 -31.95
C ALA A 551 -22.66 3.47 -32.86
N THR A 552 -22.30 3.40 -34.14
CA THR A 552 -22.82 2.38 -35.07
C THR A 552 -22.52 0.96 -34.59
N VAL A 553 -21.27 0.64 -34.26
CA VAL A 553 -20.92 -0.72 -33.85
C VAL A 553 -21.56 -1.11 -32.49
N VAL A 554 -21.73 -0.15 -31.58
CA VAL A 554 -22.43 -0.34 -30.31
C VAL A 554 -23.91 -0.63 -30.54
N VAL A 555 -24.60 0.18 -31.35
CA VAL A 555 -26.02 -0.04 -31.67
C VAL A 555 -26.23 -1.38 -32.38
N GLN A 556 -25.37 -1.74 -33.34
CA GLN A 556 -25.43 -3.04 -34.00
C GLN A 556 -25.22 -4.21 -33.03
N ALA A 557 -24.35 -4.06 -32.04
CA ALA A 557 -24.18 -5.08 -31.00
C ALA A 557 -25.44 -5.22 -30.13
N TRP A 558 -26.12 -4.12 -29.79
CA TRP A 558 -27.38 -4.13 -29.06
C TRP A 558 -28.54 -4.72 -29.87
N GLN A 559 -28.62 -4.43 -31.17
CA GLN A 559 -29.65 -4.96 -32.08
C GLN A 559 -29.69 -6.49 -32.09
N LYS A 560 -28.54 -7.16 -31.91
CA LYS A 560 -28.47 -8.64 -31.83
C LYS A 560 -29.32 -9.23 -30.69
N TYR A 561 -29.67 -8.42 -29.70
CA TYR A 561 -30.47 -8.80 -28.53
C TYR A 561 -31.88 -8.17 -28.55
N GLY A 562 -32.31 -7.68 -29.72
CA GLY A 562 -33.66 -7.13 -29.94
C GLY A 562 -34.01 -5.99 -28.98
N ASP A 563 -35.26 -5.98 -28.53
CA ASP A 563 -35.82 -4.91 -27.69
C ASP A 563 -35.09 -4.76 -26.35
N LYS A 564 -34.64 -5.87 -25.76
CA LYS A 564 -33.88 -5.87 -24.50
C LYS A 564 -32.51 -5.23 -24.67
N GLY A 565 -31.87 -5.40 -25.82
CA GLY A 565 -30.59 -4.76 -26.13
C GLY A 565 -30.73 -3.28 -26.44
N LEU A 566 -31.75 -2.90 -27.19
CA LEU A 566 -31.92 -1.53 -27.69
C LEU A 566 -32.61 -0.57 -26.72
N GLY A 567 -33.42 -1.07 -25.77
CA GLY A 567 -34.16 -0.23 -24.84
C GLY A 567 -35.03 0.80 -25.55
N GLN A 568 -34.85 2.09 -25.27
CA GLN A 568 -35.60 3.20 -25.89
C GLN A 568 -35.29 3.38 -27.40
N LEU A 569 -34.25 2.73 -27.90
CA LEU A 569 -33.88 2.73 -29.32
C LEU A 569 -34.63 1.66 -30.13
N SER A 570 -35.37 0.75 -29.48
CA SER A 570 -36.14 -0.28 -30.17
C SER A 570 -37.15 0.32 -31.16
N GLY A 571 -37.33 -0.33 -32.30
CA GLY A 571 -38.24 0.08 -33.37
C GLY A 571 -37.78 1.27 -34.21
N ARG A 572 -36.63 1.88 -33.91
CA ARG A 572 -36.07 3.00 -34.68
C ARG A 572 -35.13 2.51 -35.79
N PRO A 573 -35.04 3.21 -36.93
CA PRO A 573 -34.00 2.95 -37.93
C PRO A 573 -32.59 3.11 -37.34
N GLU A 574 -31.64 2.26 -37.73
CA GLU A 574 -30.26 2.26 -37.20
C GLU A 574 -29.63 3.66 -37.22
N VAL A 575 -29.77 4.39 -38.33
CA VAL A 575 -29.21 5.75 -38.49
C VAL A 575 -29.75 6.71 -37.42
N MET A 576 -31.04 6.61 -37.07
CA MET A 576 -31.63 7.43 -36.00
C MET A 576 -31.19 6.96 -34.62
N ALA A 577 -31.10 5.64 -34.39
CA ALA A 577 -30.64 5.10 -33.12
C ALA A 577 -29.19 5.51 -32.80
N VAL A 578 -28.31 5.46 -33.81
CA VAL A 578 -26.93 5.93 -33.74
C VAL A 578 -26.87 7.42 -33.41
N GLN A 579 -27.66 8.25 -34.10
CA GLN A 579 -27.68 9.69 -33.83
C GLN A 579 -28.15 10.00 -32.40
N LEU A 580 -29.23 9.36 -31.93
CA LEU A 580 -29.74 9.58 -30.57
C LEU A 580 -28.73 9.19 -29.49
N LEU A 581 -28.00 8.08 -29.68
CA LEU A 581 -26.95 7.66 -28.76
C LEU A 581 -25.81 8.69 -28.72
N MET A 582 -25.39 9.22 -29.88
CA MET A 582 -24.37 10.26 -29.96
C MET A 582 -24.82 11.56 -29.29
N ASP A 583 -26.02 12.05 -29.60
CA ASP A 583 -26.58 13.27 -29.01
C ASP A 583 -26.68 13.15 -27.48
N SER A 584 -27.04 11.97 -26.99
CA SER A 584 -27.06 11.69 -25.56
C SER A 584 -25.66 11.72 -24.93
N ALA A 585 -24.65 11.16 -25.59
CA ALA A 585 -23.27 11.20 -25.10
C ALA A 585 -22.72 12.63 -25.08
N GLU A 586 -23.03 13.42 -26.11
CA GLU A 586 -22.63 14.84 -26.16
C GLU A 586 -23.23 15.64 -25.00
N GLN A 587 -24.51 15.42 -24.67
CA GLN A 587 -25.16 16.06 -23.52
C GLN A 587 -24.47 15.69 -22.19
N GLU A 588 -24.20 14.41 -21.97
CA GLU A 588 -23.56 13.92 -20.74
C GLU A 588 -22.11 14.40 -20.60
N SER A 589 -21.38 14.63 -21.71
CA SER A 589 -19.98 15.08 -21.67
C SER A 589 -19.76 16.40 -20.91
N THR A 590 -20.80 17.23 -20.79
CA THR A 590 -20.76 18.50 -20.05
C THR A 590 -20.71 18.33 -18.52
N THR A 591 -21.04 17.14 -18.02
CA THR A 591 -21.12 16.85 -16.59
C THR A 591 -19.78 16.43 -15.97
N GLY A 592 -18.79 16.08 -16.81
CA GLY A 592 -17.49 15.55 -16.36
C GLY A 592 -17.54 14.09 -15.86
N GLU A 593 -18.70 13.44 -15.93
CA GLU A 593 -18.90 12.02 -15.60
C GLU A 593 -19.21 11.25 -16.89
N GLY A 594 -18.63 10.05 -17.06
CA GLY A 594 -18.42 9.42 -18.37
C GLY A 594 -19.61 9.49 -19.32
N ALA A 595 -19.42 10.29 -20.37
CA ALA A 595 -20.38 10.62 -21.40
C ALA A 595 -21.00 9.39 -22.03
N PHE A 596 -20.17 8.38 -22.34
CA PHE A 596 -20.63 7.14 -22.94
C PHE A 596 -21.57 6.35 -22.00
N PHE A 597 -21.19 6.20 -20.73
CA PHE A 597 -21.99 5.39 -19.79
C PHE A 597 -23.32 6.08 -19.44
N GLY A 598 -23.31 7.39 -19.21
CA GLY A 598 -24.53 8.17 -19.02
C GLY A 598 -25.49 8.04 -20.21
N ALA A 599 -24.96 8.09 -21.44
CA ALA A 599 -25.75 7.87 -22.64
C ALA A 599 -26.31 6.44 -22.75
N MET A 600 -25.53 5.42 -22.41
CA MET A 600 -26.01 4.05 -22.35
C MET A 600 -27.15 3.89 -21.34
N LEU A 601 -27.01 4.43 -20.12
CA LEU A 601 -28.04 4.39 -19.09
C LEU A 601 -29.34 5.04 -19.58
N LYS A 602 -29.25 6.23 -20.19
CA LYS A 602 -30.41 6.96 -20.69
C LYS A 602 -31.11 6.23 -21.84
N MET A 603 -30.36 5.70 -22.80
CA MET A 603 -30.93 5.02 -23.96
C MET A 603 -31.46 3.62 -23.64
N ARG A 604 -30.81 2.86 -22.74
CA ARG A 604 -31.22 1.49 -22.41
C ARG A 604 -32.25 1.42 -21.28
N LEU A 605 -32.02 2.16 -20.19
CA LEU A 605 -32.88 2.14 -19.01
C LEU A 605 -33.87 3.32 -19.00
N GLY A 606 -33.37 4.52 -19.25
CA GLY A 606 -34.18 5.75 -19.31
C GLY A 606 -35.11 5.88 -18.11
N ASP A 607 -36.41 6.06 -18.37
CA ASP A 607 -37.44 6.22 -17.32
C ASP A 607 -37.56 5.01 -16.37
N LYS A 608 -37.10 3.82 -16.79
CA LYS A 608 -37.13 2.59 -15.99
C LYS A 608 -35.93 2.44 -15.05
N LEU A 609 -35.00 3.40 -15.03
CA LEU A 609 -33.81 3.34 -14.17
C LEU A 609 -34.19 3.18 -12.70
N LYS A 610 -35.16 3.97 -12.21
CA LYS A 610 -35.60 3.89 -10.81
C LYS A 610 -36.21 2.53 -10.47
N ASP A 611 -37.07 1.99 -11.33
CA ASP A 611 -37.66 0.66 -11.14
C ASP A 611 -36.59 -0.44 -11.10
N HIS A 612 -35.61 -0.36 -12.00
CA HIS A 612 -34.49 -1.29 -12.03
C HIS A 612 -33.64 -1.22 -10.75
N LEU A 613 -33.31 -0.01 -10.29
CA LEU A 613 -32.55 0.21 -9.05
C LEU A 613 -33.35 -0.20 -7.81
N LEU A 614 -34.67 -0.03 -7.80
CA LEU A 614 -35.52 -0.50 -6.70
C LEU A 614 -35.48 -2.03 -6.59
N VAL A 615 -35.59 -2.76 -7.70
CA VAL A 615 -35.42 -4.22 -7.72
C VAL A 615 -34.02 -4.62 -7.25
N LEU A 616 -33.00 -3.87 -7.67
CA LEU A 616 -31.61 -4.09 -7.26
C LEU A 616 -31.42 -3.92 -5.75
N LEU A 617 -31.91 -2.81 -5.18
CA LEU A 617 -31.81 -2.48 -3.77
C LEU A 617 -32.54 -3.52 -2.90
N ASN A 618 -33.74 -3.95 -3.29
CA ASN A 618 -34.46 -5.01 -2.59
C ASN A 618 -33.66 -6.33 -2.56
N ARG A 619 -33.03 -6.70 -3.68
CA ARG A 619 -32.18 -7.89 -3.72
C ARG A 619 -30.93 -7.71 -2.86
N PHE A 620 -30.33 -6.53 -2.83
CA PHE A 620 -29.19 -6.22 -1.97
C PHE A 620 -29.53 -6.23 -0.48
N ALA A 621 -30.75 -5.83 -0.11
CA ALA A 621 -31.23 -5.87 1.28
C ALA A 621 -31.21 -7.29 1.85
N THR A 622 -31.48 -8.30 1.01
CA THR A 622 -31.46 -9.73 1.40
C THR A 622 -30.06 -10.34 1.46
N ARG A 623 -29.02 -9.66 0.98
CA ARG A 623 -27.64 -10.17 0.93
C ARG A 623 -26.83 -9.60 2.09
N GLY A 624 -26.74 -10.37 3.16
CA GLY A 624 -25.89 -10.03 4.31
C GLY A 624 -24.41 -9.93 3.93
N ILE A 625 -23.70 -9.05 4.60
CA ILE A 625 -22.25 -8.92 4.53
C ILE A 625 -21.64 -9.12 5.93
N PRO A 626 -20.34 -9.44 6.03
CA PRO A 626 -19.65 -9.47 7.33
C PRO A 626 -19.83 -8.16 8.09
N GLY A 627 -19.88 -8.22 9.42
CA GLY A 627 -20.15 -7.06 10.28
C GLY A 627 -21.63 -6.77 10.58
N GLY A 628 -22.55 -7.60 10.05
CA GLY A 628 -23.98 -7.57 10.39
C GLY A 628 -24.84 -6.61 9.54
N SER A 629 -24.25 -6.02 8.49
CA SER A 629 -24.95 -5.18 7.51
C SER A 629 -25.37 -5.98 6.27
N ASN A 630 -25.86 -5.31 5.23
CA ASN A 630 -26.16 -5.91 3.92
C ASN A 630 -25.58 -5.09 2.76
N LEU A 631 -25.66 -5.62 1.53
CA LEU A 631 -25.16 -4.92 0.34
C LEU A 631 -25.92 -3.62 0.04
N GLN A 632 -27.18 -3.47 0.48
CA GLN A 632 -27.96 -2.25 0.26
C GLN A 632 -27.35 -1.11 1.08
N GLN A 633 -27.03 -1.36 2.35
CA GLN A 633 -26.38 -0.41 3.23
C GLN A 633 -25.00 0.02 2.69
N ALA A 634 -24.20 -0.95 2.21
CA ALA A 634 -22.92 -0.64 1.59
C ALA A 634 -23.08 0.24 0.34
N PHE A 635 -24.10 -0.04 -0.48
CA PHE A 635 -24.38 0.76 -1.66
C PHE A 635 -24.93 2.16 -1.32
N ALA A 636 -25.72 2.28 -0.25
CA ALA A 636 -26.24 3.54 0.27
C ALA A 636 -25.10 4.50 0.65
N TYR A 637 -24.09 4.04 1.38
CA TYR A 637 -22.92 4.86 1.73
C TYR A 637 -22.16 5.38 0.50
N ILE A 638 -21.95 4.51 -0.50
CA ILE A 638 -21.25 4.88 -1.74
C ILE A 638 -22.09 5.88 -2.56
N ALA A 639 -23.41 5.64 -2.65
CA ALA A 639 -24.34 6.50 -3.38
C ALA A 639 -24.48 7.88 -2.74
N ALA A 640 -24.60 7.96 -1.40
CA ALA A 640 -24.71 9.23 -0.69
C ALA A 640 -23.53 10.15 -1.00
N MET A 641 -22.30 9.65 -0.85
CA MET A 641 -21.08 10.41 -1.15
C MET A 641 -21.04 10.88 -2.61
N HIS A 642 -21.29 9.98 -3.56
CA HIS A 642 -21.20 10.32 -4.99
C HIS A 642 -22.32 11.27 -5.46
N ALA A 643 -23.53 11.17 -4.89
CA ALA A 643 -24.65 12.04 -5.23
C ALA A 643 -24.36 13.52 -4.92
N GLU A 644 -23.67 13.80 -3.80
CA GLU A 644 -23.21 15.14 -3.40
C GLU A 644 -21.91 15.57 -4.12
N GLY A 645 -21.34 14.72 -4.97
CA GLY A 645 -20.06 14.97 -5.66
C GLY A 645 -18.84 14.86 -4.74
N LEU A 646 -18.95 14.13 -3.63
CA LEU A 646 -17.87 13.89 -2.68
C LEU A 646 -17.09 12.65 -3.10
N MET A 647 -15.95 12.85 -3.78
CA MET A 647 -15.23 11.79 -4.47
C MET A 647 -14.12 11.09 -3.64
N PHE A 648 -14.18 11.19 -2.31
CA PHE A 648 -13.09 10.77 -1.41
C PHE A 648 -13.45 9.61 -0.46
N LEU A 649 -14.53 8.85 -0.73
CA LEU A 649 -14.89 7.68 0.07
C LEU A 649 -13.84 6.57 -0.10
N SER A 650 -13.01 6.34 0.92
CA SER A 650 -11.91 5.38 0.87
C SER A 650 -12.26 4.00 1.44
N LYS A 651 -11.52 2.96 1.02
CA LYS A 651 -11.70 1.57 1.50
C LYS A 651 -11.62 1.43 3.04
N PRO A 652 -10.64 2.05 3.74
CA PRO A 652 -10.61 2.07 5.20
C PRO A 652 -11.92 2.53 5.86
N VAL A 653 -12.48 3.65 5.38
CA VAL A 653 -13.68 4.25 5.96
C VAL A 653 -14.89 3.37 5.70
N LEU A 654 -15.04 2.84 4.49
CA LEU A 654 -16.16 1.95 4.16
C LEU A 654 -16.07 0.61 4.92
N ALA A 655 -14.87 0.02 5.06
CA ALA A 655 -14.68 -1.18 5.87
C ALA A 655 -15.08 -0.92 7.33
N LYS A 656 -14.63 0.21 7.89
CA LYS A 656 -14.89 0.58 9.27
C LYS A 656 -16.37 0.82 9.56
N VAL A 657 -17.09 1.52 8.68
CA VAL A 657 -18.52 1.80 8.88
C VAL A 657 -19.36 0.52 8.75
N LEU A 658 -18.96 -0.40 7.85
CA LEU A 658 -19.62 -1.69 7.67
C LEU A 658 -19.21 -2.75 8.70
N LYS A 659 -18.20 -2.46 9.52
CA LYS A 659 -17.63 -3.37 10.54
C LYS A 659 -17.11 -4.68 9.93
N CYS A 660 -16.49 -4.61 8.76
CA CYS A 660 -15.88 -5.76 8.09
C CYS A 660 -14.37 -5.57 7.91
N GLU A 661 -13.64 -6.67 7.81
CA GLU A 661 -12.20 -6.63 7.54
C GLU A 661 -11.93 -6.13 6.11
N LYS A 662 -10.77 -5.50 5.87
CA LYS A 662 -10.40 -4.96 4.54
C LYS A 662 -10.43 -6.02 3.44
N GLN A 663 -9.99 -7.24 3.77
CA GLN A 663 -9.96 -8.36 2.84
C GLN A 663 -11.38 -8.82 2.46
N GLU A 664 -12.31 -8.73 3.40
CA GLU A 664 -13.72 -9.03 3.18
C GLU A 664 -14.41 -7.94 2.37
N LEU A 665 -14.08 -6.67 2.57
CA LEU A 665 -14.64 -5.56 1.80
C LEU A 665 -14.47 -5.79 0.29
N LYS A 666 -13.28 -6.21 -0.16
CA LYS A 666 -13.01 -6.45 -1.59
C LYS A 666 -13.86 -7.59 -2.14
N SER A 667 -13.85 -8.75 -1.48
CA SER A 667 -14.45 -9.99 -2.00
C SER A 667 -15.97 -10.09 -1.76
N LYS A 668 -16.47 -9.55 -0.64
CA LYS A 668 -17.86 -9.70 -0.20
C LYS A 668 -18.72 -8.47 -0.43
N VAL A 669 -18.12 -7.29 -0.67
CA VAL A 669 -18.86 -6.04 -0.88
C VAL A 669 -18.59 -5.48 -2.28
N LEU A 670 -17.35 -5.07 -2.56
CA LEU A 670 -17.02 -4.35 -3.80
C LEU A 670 -17.15 -5.23 -5.04
N PHE A 671 -16.74 -6.49 -4.98
CA PHE A 671 -16.89 -7.41 -6.11
C PHE A 671 -18.37 -7.69 -6.47
N PRO A 672 -19.26 -8.04 -5.52
CA PRO A 672 -20.69 -8.16 -5.79
C PRO A 672 -21.35 -6.88 -6.31
N LEU A 673 -21.01 -5.70 -5.75
CA LEU A 673 -21.55 -4.42 -6.22
C LEU A 673 -21.06 -4.10 -7.64
N GLY A 674 -19.80 -4.36 -7.96
CA GLY A 674 -19.26 -4.15 -9.30
C GLY A 674 -19.87 -5.06 -10.36
N LYS A 675 -20.20 -6.31 -10.00
CA LYS A 675 -20.87 -7.27 -10.89
C LYS A 675 -22.26 -6.78 -11.33
N GLU A 676 -22.95 -6.05 -10.47
CA GLU A 676 -24.31 -5.56 -10.71
C GLU A 676 -24.33 -4.09 -11.15
N ALA A 677 -23.21 -3.56 -11.64
CA ALA A 677 -23.06 -2.17 -12.11
C ALA A 677 -23.38 -1.10 -11.03
N ALA A 678 -23.29 -1.45 -9.75
CA ALA A 678 -23.61 -0.53 -8.66
C ALA A 678 -22.41 0.37 -8.30
N ALA A 679 -21.22 -0.21 -8.12
CA ALA A 679 -20.02 0.49 -7.67
C ALA A 679 -18.78 0.21 -8.52
N ILE A 680 -17.81 1.12 -8.48
CA ILE A 680 -16.49 1.02 -9.11
C ILE A 680 -15.41 1.52 -8.14
N GLN A 681 -14.21 0.97 -8.26
CA GLN A 681 -13.02 1.52 -7.61
C GLN A 681 -12.42 2.62 -8.50
N ALA A 682 -11.92 3.69 -7.90
CA ALA A 682 -11.28 4.82 -8.56
C ALA A 682 -10.04 5.21 -7.75
N GLY A 683 -8.90 4.60 -8.08
CA GLY A 683 -7.68 4.70 -7.26
C GLY A 683 -7.94 4.25 -5.82
N ASN A 684 -7.72 5.15 -4.86
CA ASN A 684 -7.95 4.91 -3.42
C ASN A 684 -9.43 4.99 -2.99
N PHE A 685 -10.32 5.42 -3.89
CA PHE A 685 -11.69 5.78 -3.57
C PHE A 685 -12.71 4.86 -4.24
N ILE A 686 -13.95 4.93 -3.74
CA ILE A 686 -15.06 4.07 -4.14
C ILE A 686 -16.22 4.96 -4.55
N LEU A 687 -16.71 4.76 -5.78
CA LEU A 687 -17.78 5.56 -6.37
C LEU A 687 -18.86 4.64 -6.92
N THR A 688 -20.07 5.18 -7.12
CA THR A 688 -21.03 4.47 -7.98
C THR A 688 -20.56 4.53 -9.44
N ARG A 689 -21.15 3.72 -10.31
CA ARG A 689 -20.80 3.73 -11.74
C ARG A 689 -21.07 5.07 -12.44
N HIS A 690 -22.05 5.84 -11.96
CA HIS A 690 -22.44 7.15 -12.47
C HIS A 690 -23.19 7.94 -11.38
N LYS A 691 -23.05 9.26 -11.32
CA LYS A 691 -23.81 10.08 -10.38
C LYS A 691 -25.31 10.00 -10.56
N THR A 692 -25.82 9.83 -11.78
CA THR A 692 -27.26 9.60 -12.00
C THR A 692 -27.77 8.37 -11.25
N ILE A 693 -26.96 7.30 -11.16
CA ILE A 693 -27.29 6.12 -10.35
C ILE A 693 -27.27 6.50 -8.87
N ALA A 694 -26.26 7.24 -8.42
CA ALA A 694 -26.14 7.67 -7.03
C ALA A 694 -27.35 8.52 -6.59
N GLN A 695 -27.72 9.52 -7.39
CA GLN A 695 -28.87 10.41 -7.14
C GLN A 695 -30.17 9.62 -7.11
N ALA A 696 -30.41 8.74 -8.10
CA ALA A 696 -31.60 7.90 -8.12
C ALA A 696 -31.68 6.96 -6.92
N VAL A 697 -30.55 6.39 -6.47
CA VAL A 697 -30.49 5.55 -5.26
C VAL A 697 -30.84 6.36 -4.02
N VAL A 698 -30.23 7.54 -3.83
CA VAL A 698 -30.52 8.41 -2.68
C VAL A 698 -32.00 8.81 -2.63
N GLU A 699 -32.60 9.15 -3.78
CA GLU A 699 -34.03 9.42 -3.88
C GLU A 699 -34.88 8.20 -3.50
N ILE A 700 -34.55 7.01 -4.01
CA ILE A 700 -35.28 5.77 -3.69
C ILE A 700 -35.16 5.42 -2.19
N LEU A 701 -33.98 5.55 -1.60
CA LEU A 701 -33.76 5.27 -0.18
C LEU A 701 -34.60 6.19 0.70
N SER A 702 -34.68 7.48 0.37
CA SER A 702 -35.51 8.44 1.10
C SER A 702 -37.01 8.19 0.88
N GLU A 703 -37.47 8.04 -0.36
CA GLU A 703 -38.90 7.96 -0.70
C GLU A 703 -39.54 6.60 -0.39
N GLN A 704 -38.83 5.49 -0.64
CA GLN A 704 -39.39 4.13 -0.58
C GLN A 704 -38.96 3.35 0.66
N PHE A 705 -37.73 3.57 1.14
CA PHE A 705 -37.19 2.87 2.31
C PHE A 705 -37.29 3.71 3.59
N GLY A 706 -37.60 5.02 3.47
CA GLY A 706 -37.69 5.94 4.61
C GLY A 706 -36.36 6.13 5.35
N GLU A 707 -35.23 5.92 4.65
CA GLU A 707 -33.91 6.08 5.24
C GLU A 707 -33.57 7.57 5.42
N ASP A 708 -33.00 7.89 6.59
CA ASP A 708 -32.40 9.19 6.82
C ASP A 708 -30.99 9.22 6.24
N VAL A 709 -30.88 9.68 4.99
CA VAL A 709 -29.62 9.76 4.24
C VAL A 709 -28.59 10.63 4.99
N ASP A 710 -29.05 11.55 5.84
CA ASP A 710 -28.18 12.45 6.60
C ASP A 710 -27.34 11.69 7.63
N GLU A 711 -27.90 10.64 8.23
CA GLU A 711 -27.18 9.78 9.17
C GLU A 711 -26.05 8.99 8.50
N LEU A 712 -26.15 8.71 7.19
CA LEU A 712 -25.08 8.03 6.45
C LEU A 712 -23.77 8.83 6.46
N TYR A 713 -23.84 10.16 6.32
CA TYR A 713 -22.64 11.02 6.39
C TYR A 713 -22.06 11.09 7.80
N VAL A 714 -22.93 11.08 8.82
CA VAL A 714 -22.51 11.07 10.23
C VAL A 714 -21.77 9.76 10.55
N ASP A 715 -22.30 8.63 10.10
CA ASP A 715 -21.70 7.32 10.30
C ASP A 715 -20.34 7.19 9.59
N LEU A 716 -20.24 7.66 8.34
CA LEU A 716 -18.98 7.67 7.59
C LEU A 716 -17.92 8.54 8.25
N ALA A 717 -18.28 9.75 8.68
CA ALA A 717 -17.35 10.64 9.38
C ALA A 717 -16.87 10.02 10.69
N LYS A 718 -17.78 9.43 11.48
CA LYS A 718 -17.43 8.69 12.71
C LYS A 718 -16.49 7.53 12.42
N ALA A 719 -16.74 6.78 11.35
CA ALA A 719 -15.91 5.65 10.96
C ALA A 719 -14.49 6.10 10.57
N ALA A 720 -14.35 7.18 9.81
CA ALA A 720 -13.05 7.73 9.43
C ALA A 720 -12.19 8.08 10.65
N ILE A 721 -12.78 8.76 11.64
CA ILE A 721 -12.05 9.14 12.86
C ILE A 721 -11.74 7.93 13.73
N ALA A 722 -12.69 7.01 13.89
CA ALA A 722 -12.47 5.79 14.67
C ALA A 722 -11.31 4.95 14.10
N ALA A 723 -11.27 4.74 12.78
CA ALA A 723 -10.17 4.02 12.14
C ALA A 723 -8.82 4.75 12.34
N ARG A 724 -8.80 6.08 12.26
CA ARG A 724 -7.59 6.87 12.50
C ARG A 724 -7.07 6.74 13.93
N VAL A 725 -7.95 6.78 14.93
CA VAL A 725 -7.61 6.64 16.35
C VAL A 725 -7.03 5.24 16.64
N GLU A 726 -7.49 4.23 15.92
CA GLU A 726 -6.97 2.86 15.99
C GLU A 726 -5.62 2.66 15.24
N GLY A 727 -5.04 3.73 14.70
CA GLY A 727 -3.72 3.70 14.04
C GLY A 727 -3.77 3.45 12.54
N GLU A 728 -4.96 3.42 11.93
CA GLU A 728 -5.11 3.20 10.50
C GLU A 728 -4.81 4.46 9.67
N HIS A 729 -4.15 4.30 8.52
CA HIS A 729 -3.94 5.39 7.57
C HIS A 729 -5.21 5.65 6.75
N ILE A 730 -5.73 6.88 6.83
CA ILE A 730 -6.92 7.33 6.09
C ILE A 730 -6.48 8.33 5.01
N PRO A 731 -6.66 8.00 3.72
CA PRO A 731 -6.45 8.95 2.63
C PRO A 731 -7.34 10.17 2.81
N GLU A 732 -6.79 11.36 2.55
CA GLU A 732 -7.53 12.63 2.62
C GLU A 732 -8.27 12.86 3.95
N LEU A 733 -7.67 12.50 5.09
CA LEU A 733 -8.29 12.67 6.43
C LEU A 733 -8.86 14.09 6.68
N GLN A 734 -8.21 15.13 6.14
CA GLN A 734 -8.69 16.51 6.27
C GLN A 734 -10.06 16.74 5.60
N GLU A 735 -10.38 15.99 4.54
CA GLU A 735 -11.69 16.06 3.89
C GLU A 735 -12.80 15.57 4.84
N TRP A 736 -12.52 14.51 5.61
CA TRP A 736 -13.42 14.02 6.65
C TRP A 736 -13.54 14.98 7.83
N ASP A 737 -12.42 15.49 8.34
CA ASP A 737 -12.36 16.33 9.54
C ASP A 737 -13.01 17.70 9.36
N PHE A 738 -12.79 18.35 8.21
CA PHE A 738 -13.14 19.76 8.00
C PHE A 738 -13.95 20.03 6.74
N SER A 739 -13.59 19.43 5.59
CA SER A 739 -14.25 19.74 4.31
C SER A 739 -15.68 19.21 4.25
N LEU A 740 -15.96 18.02 4.79
CA LEU A 740 -17.28 17.39 4.76
C LEU A 740 -18.34 18.20 5.55
N PRO A 741 -18.14 18.54 6.84
CA PRO A 741 -19.01 19.49 7.53
C PRO A 741 -19.10 20.84 6.81
N GLY A 742 -17.97 21.32 6.27
CA GLY A 742 -17.88 22.57 5.52
C GLY A 742 -18.71 22.58 4.23
N HIS A 743 -18.80 21.44 3.54
CA HIS A 743 -19.59 21.25 2.32
C HIS A 743 -21.07 21.45 2.61
N PHE A 744 -21.62 20.74 3.59
CA PHE A 744 -23.03 20.87 3.96
C PHE A 744 -23.36 22.26 4.53
N LYS A 745 -22.40 22.91 5.21
CA LYS A 745 -22.54 24.32 5.58
C LYS A 745 -22.68 25.23 4.36
N LYS A 746 -21.82 25.09 3.34
CA LYS A 746 -21.89 25.89 2.10
C LYS A 746 -23.24 25.70 1.40
N SER A 747 -23.78 24.49 1.44
CA SER A 747 -25.11 24.13 0.94
C SER A 747 -26.28 24.54 1.88
N GLN A 748 -26.01 25.37 2.90
CA GLN A 748 -27.00 25.87 3.89
C GLN A 748 -27.67 24.77 4.76
N ARG A 749 -27.09 23.57 4.82
CA ARG A 749 -27.55 22.43 5.63
C ARG A 749 -26.83 22.42 6.98
N PHE A 750 -27.03 23.47 7.78
CA PHE A 750 -26.31 23.68 9.04
C PHE A 750 -26.52 22.57 10.08
N SER A 751 -27.74 22.03 10.18
CA SER A 751 -28.05 20.95 11.13
C SER A 751 -27.22 19.69 10.86
N LEU A 752 -27.09 19.30 9.59
CA LEU A 752 -26.26 18.17 9.18
C LEU A 752 -24.77 18.46 9.44
N ALA A 753 -24.28 19.65 9.06
CA ALA A 753 -22.90 20.03 9.32
C ALA A 753 -22.53 19.93 10.81
N ILE A 754 -23.44 20.37 11.70
CA ILE A 754 -23.27 20.26 13.16
C ILE A 754 -23.32 18.79 13.60
N LYS A 755 -24.28 17.99 13.12
CA LYS A 755 -24.37 16.55 13.45
C LYS A 755 -23.07 15.81 13.10
N ILE A 756 -22.52 16.05 11.90
CA ILE A 756 -21.26 15.44 11.44
C ILE A 756 -20.10 15.90 12.33
N ALA A 757 -19.92 17.22 12.52
CA ALA A 757 -18.83 17.76 13.34
C ALA A 757 -18.89 17.27 14.80
N LYS A 758 -20.11 17.12 15.35
CA LYS A 758 -20.33 16.55 16.67
C LYS A 758 -19.96 15.07 16.71
N GLY A 759 -20.38 14.28 15.72
CA GLY A 759 -20.04 12.87 15.61
C GLY A 759 -18.53 12.63 15.51
N ILE A 760 -17.81 13.50 14.80
CA ILE A 760 -16.34 13.53 14.73
C ILE A 760 -15.74 13.77 16.12
N CYS A 761 -16.20 14.80 16.85
CA CYS A 761 -15.71 15.11 18.19
C CYS A 761 -15.99 13.98 19.20
N GLU A 762 -17.11 13.27 19.08
CA GLU A 762 -17.41 12.12 19.95
C GLU A 762 -16.41 10.96 19.81
N LYS A 763 -15.74 10.83 18.65
CA LYS A 763 -14.78 9.75 18.40
C LYS A 763 -13.35 10.08 18.81
N ASP A 764 -13.04 11.36 18.94
CA ASP A 764 -11.76 11.84 19.45
C ASP A 764 -11.98 13.15 20.23
N PRO A 765 -12.48 13.04 21.48
CA PRO A 765 -12.89 14.19 22.28
C PRO A 765 -11.70 15.01 22.79
N ASP A 766 -10.49 14.48 22.69
CA ASP A 766 -9.27 15.13 23.19
C ASP A 766 -8.57 15.98 22.13
N ASP A 767 -9.08 16.03 20.88
CA ASP A 767 -8.54 16.90 19.83
C ASP A 767 -9.21 18.29 19.84
N PRO A 768 -8.53 19.34 20.31
CA PRO A 768 -9.09 20.68 20.40
C PRO A 768 -9.29 21.36 19.04
N TYR A 769 -8.65 20.90 17.94
CA TYR A 769 -8.95 21.44 16.60
C TYR A 769 -10.35 21.05 16.14
N ARG A 770 -10.80 19.84 16.48
CA ARG A 770 -12.16 19.37 16.18
C ARG A 770 -13.21 20.10 17.00
N LEU A 771 -12.93 20.34 18.28
CA LEU A 771 -13.78 21.18 19.15
C LEU A 771 -13.93 22.59 18.59
N VAL A 772 -12.83 23.21 18.15
CA VAL A 772 -12.87 24.53 17.49
C VAL A 772 -13.70 24.50 16.22
N ASN A 773 -13.59 23.44 15.42
CA ASN A 773 -14.39 23.30 14.20
C ASN A 773 -15.89 23.19 14.51
N LEU A 774 -16.27 22.34 15.47
CA LEU A 774 -17.65 22.20 15.92
C LEU A 774 -18.21 23.53 16.46
N ALA A 775 -17.45 24.25 17.29
CA ALA A 775 -17.84 25.57 17.78
C ALA A 775 -18.07 26.59 16.65
N LYS A 776 -17.22 26.58 15.61
CA LYS A 776 -17.42 27.42 14.42
C LYS A 776 -18.73 27.09 13.71
N HIS A 777 -19.07 25.80 13.58
CA HIS A 777 -20.34 25.39 12.98
C HIS A 777 -21.56 25.85 13.78
N TYR A 778 -21.51 25.75 15.12
CA TYR A 778 -22.54 26.31 16.00
C TYR A 778 -22.70 27.83 15.82
N ARG A 779 -21.58 28.58 15.87
CA ARG A 779 -21.58 30.03 15.69
C ARG A 779 -22.11 30.43 14.31
N ASP A 780 -21.67 29.76 13.25
CA ASP A 780 -22.11 30.04 11.87
C ASP A 780 -23.60 29.72 11.68
N ALA A 781 -24.17 28.77 12.44
CA ALA A 781 -25.60 28.47 12.48
C ALA A 781 -26.41 29.42 13.38
N GLY A 782 -25.74 30.35 14.09
CA GLY A 782 -26.37 31.29 15.03
C GLY A 782 -26.56 30.74 16.46
N ASP A 783 -26.14 29.51 16.74
CA ASP A 783 -26.25 28.89 18.08
C ASP A 783 -24.97 29.13 18.89
N ILE A 784 -24.70 30.41 19.19
CA ILE A 784 -23.45 30.83 19.84
C ILE A 784 -23.35 30.30 21.26
N SER A 785 -24.49 30.12 21.94
CA SER A 785 -24.55 29.55 23.29
C SER A 785 -23.98 28.14 23.35
N GLN A 786 -24.28 27.28 22.37
CA GLN A 786 -23.69 25.94 22.30
C GLN A 786 -22.18 25.97 22.03
N ALA A 787 -21.70 26.90 21.20
CA ALA A 787 -20.27 27.09 20.97
C ALA A 787 -19.54 27.47 22.29
N ILE A 788 -20.12 28.37 23.08
CA ILE A 788 -19.58 28.79 24.38
C ILE A 788 -19.59 27.63 25.38
N GLU A 789 -20.71 26.91 25.50
CA GLU A 789 -20.83 25.76 26.40
C GLU A 789 -19.77 24.70 26.10
N LEU A 790 -19.50 24.45 24.81
CA LEU A 790 -18.46 23.53 24.36
C LEU A 790 -17.06 23.95 24.85
N PHE A 791 -16.70 25.22 24.71
CA PHE A 791 -15.39 25.70 25.17
C PHE A 791 -15.25 25.69 26.68
N ARG A 792 -16.29 26.10 27.40
CA ARG A 792 -16.29 26.13 28.87
C ARG A 792 -16.08 24.73 29.46
N LYS A 793 -16.81 23.73 28.95
CA LYS A 793 -16.69 22.32 29.38
C LYS A 793 -15.31 21.71 29.10
N ASN A 794 -14.66 22.12 28.02
CA ASN A 794 -13.38 21.56 27.56
C ASN A 794 -12.19 22.50 27.81
N SER A 795 -12.34 23.50 28.67
CA SER A 795 -11.31 24.52 28.94
C SER A 795 -9.98 23.93 29.45
N SER A 796 -10.01 22.77 30.11
CA SER A 796 -8.81 22.03 30.53
C SER A 796 -8.00 21.44 29.38
N GLN A 797 -8.63 21.11 28.24
CA GLN A 797 -7.98 20.55 27.06
C GLN A 797 -7.33 21.62 26.16
N ALA A 798 -7.52 22.90 26.48
CA ALA A 798 -7.06 24.01 25.65
C ALA A 798 -5.52 24.21 25.65
N ARG A 799 -4.79 23.53 26.54
CA ARG A 799 -3.33 23.68 26.69
C ARG A 799 -2.62 23.18 25.43
N GLY A 800 -1.86 24.06 24.79
CA GLY A 800 -1.14 23.85 23.54
C GLY A 800 -1.80 24.51 22.32
N HIS A 801 -3.04 24.99 22.43
CA HIS A 801 -3.87 25.31 21.27
C HIS A 801 -4.38 26.75 21.26
N ARG A 802 -3.60 27.66 20.65
CA ARG A 802 -3.91 29.10 20.55
C ARG A 802 -5.23 29.38 19.80
N SER A 803 -5.59 28.54 18.83
CA SER A 803 -6.85 28.62 18.06
C SER A 803 -8.10 28.37 18.90
N PHE A 804 -7.99 27.54 19.95
CA PHE A 804 -9.07 27.27 20.91
C PHE A 804 -9.49 28.56 21.62
N PHE A 805 -8.52 29.24 22.24
CA PHE A 805 -8.76 30.49 22.93
C PHE A 805 -9.21 31.61 21.98
N ALA A 806 -8.72 31.62 20.74
CA ALA A 806 -9.14 32.61 19.76
C ALA A 806 -10.63 32.47 19.42
N GLU A 807 -11.10 31.26 19.12
CA GLU A 807 -12.51 31.04 18.80
C GLU A 807 -13.41 31.19 20.03
N TRP A 808 -12.96 30.77 21.22
CA TRP A 808 -13.71 30.96 22.46
C TRP A 808 -13.87 32.45 22.79
N GLY A 809 -12.80 33.23 22.76
CA GLY A 809 -12.85 34.67 22.97
C GLY A 809 -13.77 35.37 21.96
N ASN A 810 -13.75 34.91 20.70
CA ASN A 810 -14.67 35.42 19.67
C ASN A 810 -16.14 35.10 20.00
N ALA A 811 -16.45 33.87 20.41
CA ALA A 811 -17.81 33.46 20.77
C ALA A 811 -18.35 34.26 21.97
N GLU A 812 -17.56 34.44 23.03
CA GLU A 812 -17.93 35.26 24.20
C GLU A 812 -18.13 36.73 23.82
N SER A 813 -17.32 37.26 22.89
CA SER A 813 -17.48 38.63 22.38
C SER A 813 -18.80 38.82 21.63
N HIS A 814 -19.24 37.81 20.86
CA HIS A 814 -20.55 37.82 20.20
C HIS A 814 -21.72 37.84 21.18
N GLU A 815 -21.63 37.09 22.30
CA GLU A 815 -22.59 37.14 23.41
C GLU A 815 -22.42 38.36 24.33
N LYS A 816 -21.57 39.32 23.94
CA LYS A 816 -21.32 40.58 24.65
C LYS A 816 -20.68 40.40 26.03
N ASN A 817 -20.07 39.25 26.31
CA ASN A 817 -19.26 39.00 27.50
C ASN A 817 -17.83 39.52 27.29
N TYR A 818 -17.70 40.83 27.04
CA TYR A 818 -16.44 41.46 26.67
C TYR A 818 -15.30 41.32 27.71
N PRO A 819 -15.56 41.38 29.03
CA PRO A 819 -14.50 41.14 30.03
C PRO A 819 -13.86 39.76 29.91
N LEU A 820 -14.68 38.70 29.82
CA LEU A 820 -14.19 37.33 29.64
C LEU A 820 -13.54 37.16 28.26
N ALA A 821 -14.14 37.71 27.20
CA ALA A 821 -13.60 37.67 25.85
C ALA A 821 -12.18 38.26 25.76
N VAL A 822 -11.90 39.36 26.45
CA VAL A 822 -10.55 39.94 26.52
C VAL A 822 -9.58 39.00 27.23
N TRP A 823 -9.95 38.49 28.40
CA TRP A 823 -9.09 37.57 29.16
C TRP A 823 -8.76 36.31 28.35
N ILE A 824 -9.76 35.69 27.74
CA ILE A 824 -9.59 34.49 26.91
C ILE A 824 -8.77 34.80 25.65
N SER A 825 -9.04 35.90 24.95
CA SER A 825 -8.28 36.28 23.74
C SER A 825 -6.82 36.61 24.04
N ALA A 826 -6.52 37.11 25.24
CA ALA A 826 -5.14 37.36 25.67
C ALA A 826 -4.31 36.07 25.77
N LEU A 827 -4.95 34.95 26.11
CA LEU A 827 -4.30 33.64 26.17
C LEU A 827 -3.73 33.24 24.81
N THR A 828 -4.38 33.60 23.69
CA THR A 828 -3.86 33.37 22.33
C THR A 828 -2.46 33.95 22.11
N LEU A 829 -2.05 34.97 22.88
CA LEU A 829 -0.74 35.63 22.81
C LEU A 829 0.23 35.20 23.92
N ALA A 830 -0.27 34.63 25.02
CA ALA A 830 0.52 34.31 26.21
C ALA A 830 1.48 33.12 25.97
N ASP A 831 2.59 33.08 26.70
CA ASP A 831 3.55 31.98 26.64
C ASP A 831 3.06 30.73 27.40
N GLN A 832 2.18 30.91 28.39
CA GLN A 832 1.74 29.87 29.32
C GLN A 832 0.85 28.80 28.66
N VAL A 833 0.22 29.13 27.54
CA VAL A 833 -0.74 28.24 26.88
C VAL A 833 -0.15 27.38 25.79
N SER A 834 1.06 27.64 25.30
CA SER A 834 1.69 26.80 24.29
C SER A 834 3.22 26.84 24.40
N MET A 835 3.87 25.70 24.16
CA MET A 835 5.33 25.64 24.05
C MET A 835 5.85 26.39 22.82
N SER A 836 5.01 26.59 21.79
CA SER A 836 5.35 27.38 20.61
C SER A 836 5.01 28.85 20.81
N SER A 837 5.96 29.72 20.46
CA SER A 837 5.75 31.16 20.36
C SER A 837 4.68 31.48 19.30
N PRO A 838 3.90 32.57 19.47
CA PRO A 838 2.94 32.99 18.45
C PRO A 838 3.67 33.42 17.17
N ASP A 839 3.13 33.01 16.02
CA ASP A 839 3.54 33.51 14.70
C ASP A 839 2.75 34.77 14.31
N ASN A 840 3.04 35.31 13.12
CA ASN A 840 2.36 36.50 12.60
C ASN A 840 0.84 36.31 12.47
N GLN A 841 0.36 35.13 12.11
CA GLN A 841 -1.08 34.90 11.91
C GLN A 841 -1.81 34.85 13.24
N ASN A 842 -1.30 34.05 14.19
CA ASN A 842 -1.84 33.91 15.53
C ASN A 842 -1.81 35.23 16.30
N ALA A 843 -0.72 36.01 16.17
CA ALA A 843 -0.61 37.32 16.79
C ALA A 843 -1.63 38.32 16.22
N LYS A 844 -1.82 38.35 14.90
CA LYS A 844 -2.84 39.22 14.26
C LYS A 844 -4.26 38.87 14.68
N ILE A 845 -4.58 37.58 14.76
CA ILE A 845 -5.89 37.11 15.24
C ILE A 845 -6.12 37.58 16.69
N GLY A 846 -5.17 37.30 17.59
CA GLY A 846 -5.25 37.73 18.99
C GLY A 846 -5.41 39.24 19.14
N PHE A 847 -4.64 40.02 18.39
CA PHE A 847 -4.76 41.49 18.36
C PHE A 847 -6.13 41.96 17.86
N THR A 848 -6.67 41.35 16.81
CA THR A 848 -7.98 41.72 16.28
C THR A 848 -9.10 41.46 17.30
N LEU A 849 -9.05 40.31 17.97
CA LEU A 849 -10.03 39.92 19.00
C LEU A 849 -9.96 40.82 20.24
N LEU A 850 -8.74 41.11 20.73
CA LEU A 850 -8.51 42.03 21.84
C LEU A 850 -8.96 43.44 21.50
N GLY A 851 -8.57 43.97 20.34
CA GLY A 851 -8.95 45.31 19.90
C GLY A 851 -10.47 45.46 19.79
N THR A 852 -11.14 44.49 19.17
CA THR A 852 -12.61 44.52 19.05
C THR A 852 -13.29 44.54 20.42
N SER A 853 -12.80 43.75 21.38
CA SER A 853 -13.38 43.68 22.72
C SER A 853 -13.04 44.89 23.59
N PHE A 854 -11.83 45.46 23.47
CA PHE A 854 -11.47 46.73 24.10
C PHE A 854 -12.32 47.89 23.60
N LEU A 855 -12.60 47.94 22.29
CA LEU A 855 -13.51 48.92 21.72
C LEU A 855 -14.88 48.88 22.40
N LYS A 856 -15.44 47.69 22.56
CA LYS A 856 -16.74 47.50 23.20
C LYS A 856 -16.73 47.78 24.71
N LEU A 857 -15.63 47.46 25.40
CA LEU A 857 -15.47 47.83 26.81
C LEU A 857 -15.33 49.34 26.99
N TYR A 858 -14.57 50.01 26.12
CA TYR A 858 -14.46 51.46 26.12
C TYR A 858 -15.82 52.11 25.88
N ASP A 859 -16.56 51.71 24.85
CA ASP A 859 -17.89 52.25 24.55
C ASP A 859 -18.88 52.04 25.72
N LYS A 860 -18.69 50.98 26.53
CA LYS A 860 -19.55 50.64 27.67
C LYS A 860 -19.19 51.37 28.96
N PHE A 861 -17.89 51.55 29.25
CA PHE A 861 -17.41 52.04 30.54
C PHE A 861 -16.74 53.42 30.49
N ASN A 862 -16.41 53.92 29.30
CA ASN A 862 -15.63 55.15 29.07
C ASN A 862 -14.27 55.18 29.81
N ASP A 863 -13.73 54.02 30.17
CA ASP A 863 -12.44 53.94 30.85
C ASP A 863 -11.29 54.09 29.84
N ARG A 864 -10.48 55.13 30.03
CA ARG A 864 -9.35 55.47 29.17
C ARG A 864 -8.34 54.33 29.04
N ILE A 865 -8.28 53.40 29.99
CA ILE A 865 -7.36 52.25 29.90
C ILE A 865 -7.65 51.37 28.68
N PHE A 866 -8.91 51.21 28.28
CA PHE A 866 -9.28 50.43 27.09
C PHE A 866 -8.96 51.17 25.79
N ALA A 867 -9.07 52.49 25.78
CA ALA A 867 -8.58 53.32 24.67
C ALA A 867 -7.05 53.21 24.51
N GLN A 868 -6.31 53.21 25.63
CA GLN A 868 -4.86 52.98 25.62
C GLN A 868 -4.51 51.56 25.14
N GLY A 869 -5.27 50.55 25.55
CA GLY A 869 -5.16 49.18 25.05
C GLY A 869 -5.38 49.08 23.54
N LEU A 870 -6.40 49.74 22.99
CA LEU A 870 -6.65 49.83 21.55
C LEU A 870 -5.46 50.40 20.78
N GLY A 871 -4.93 51.54 21.23
CA GLY A 871 -3.76 52.17 20.62
C GLY A 871 -2.53 51.28 20.67
N ALA A 872 -2.30 50.57 21.77
CA ALA A 872 -1.21 49.61 21.90
C ALA A 872 -1.34 48.44 20.91
N ILE A 873 -2.53 47.83 20.82
CA ILE A 873 -2.82 46.72 19.91
C ILE A 873 -2.69 47.14 18.44
N ALA A 874 -3.19 48.33 18.08
CA ALA A 874 -3.08 48.86 16.73
C ALA A 874 -1.61 49.05 16.32
N ASN A 875 -0.81 49.69 17.17
CA ASN A 875 0.61 49.94 16.92
C ASN A 875 1.42 48.64 16.77
N LEU A 876 1.12 47.61 17.57
CA LEU A 876 1.75 46.29 17.44
C LEU A 876 1.28 45.54 16.19
N GLY A 877 -0.03 45.57 15.90
CA GLY A 877 -0.63 44.92 14.74
C GLY A 877 -0.05 45.42 13.43
N PHE A 878 0.16 46.73 13.27
CA PHE A 878 0.76 47.31 12.06
C PHE A 878 2.20 46.86 11.77
N LEU A 879 2.95 46.42 12.78
CA LEU A 879 4.31 45.93 12.59
C LEU A 879 4.36 44.57 11.89
N ILE A 880 3.33 43.74 12.11
CA ILE A 880 3.23 42.36 11.59
C ILE A 880 2.13 42.19 10.53
N ALA A 881 1.29 43.20 10.32
CA ALA A 881 0.26 43.19 9.29
C ALA A 881 0.86 43.12 7.88
N ASP A 882 0.22 42.35 7.00
CA ASP A 882 0.53 42.40 5.58
C ASP A 882 -0.04 43.71 5.02
N ARG A 883 0.80 44.50 4.34
CA ARG A 883 0.39 45.77 3.73
C ARG A 883 -0.63 45.57 2.61
N ASN A 884 -0.66 44.40 1.98
CA ASN A 884 -1.59 44.07 0.92
C ASN A 884 -2.93 43.49 1.43
N ASN A 885 -3.02 43.14 2.72
CA ASN A 885 -4.25 42.63 3.32
C ASN A 885 -5.15 43.79 3.77
N LYS A 886 -6.17 44.11 2.96
CA LYS A 886 -7.13 45.19 3.22
C LYS A 886 -7.86 45.06 4.56
N GLN A 887 -8.08 43.83 5.04
CA GLN A 887 -8.83 43.59 6.28
C GLN A 887 -7.99 43.91 7.51
N ASP A 888 -6.72 43.49 7.53
CA ASP A 888 -5.76 43.83 8.60
C ASP A 888 -5.57 45.36 8.70
N GLN A 889 -5.41 46.03 7.55
CA GLN A 889 -5.27 47.49 7.50
C GLN A 889 -6.50 48.22 8.04
N ARG A 890 -7.70 47.71 7.72
CA ARG A 890 -8.95 48.28 8.21
C ARG A 890 -9.07 48.12 9.72
N TYR A 891 -8.92 46.90 10.26
CA TYR A 891 -9.06 46.67 11.71
C TYR A 891 -8.10 47.53 12.53
N PHE A 892 -6.79 47.48 12.23
CA PHE A 892 -5.81 48.23 13.01
C PHE A 892 -5.91 49.74 12.77
N GLY A 893 -6.31 50.17 11.57
CA GLY A 893 -6.59 51.59 11.28
C GLY A 893 -7.78 52.10 12.09
N ASP A 894 -8.88 51.35 12.15
CA ASP A 894 -10.07 51.70 12.94
C ASP A 894 -9.73 51.78 14.44
N PHE A 895 -8.94 50.84 14.95
CA PHE A 895 -8.48 50.86 16.35
C PHE A 895 -7.59 52.06 16.66
N LEU A 896 -6.65 52.40 15.77
CA LEU A 896 -5.77 53.55 15.93
C LEU A 896 -6.56 54.85 15.91
N ASN A 897 -7.43 55.04 14.90
CA ASN A 897 -8.26 56.23 14.77
C ASN A 897 -9.14 56.45 16.00
N ARG A 898 -9.76 55.38 16.53
CA ARG A 898 -10.57 55.46 17.75
C ARG A 898 -9.73 55.84 18.96
N SER A 899 -8.56 55.24 19.13
CA SER A 899 -7.62 55.57 20.21
C SER A 899 -7.15 57.03 20.14
N SER A 900 -6.82 57.52 18.94
CA SER A 900 -6.37 58.90 18.72
C SER A 900 -7.48 59.93 18.99
N ALA A 901 -8.75 59.61 18.68
CA ALA A 901 -9.89 60.46 19.00
C ALA A 901 -10.01 60.75 20.51
N GLU A 902 -9.52 59.82 21.36
CA GLU A 902 -9.49 59.94 22.82
C GLU A 902 -8.18 60.53 23.36
N ASN A 903 -7.41 61.21 22.50
CA ASN A 903 -6.13 61.83 22.85
C ASN A 903 -5.12 60.84 23.47
N VAL A 904 -5.13 59.58 22.99
CA VAL A 904 -4.08 58.62 23.30
C VAL A 904 -2.96 58.81 22.26
N PRO A 905 -1.72 59.13 22.69
CA PRO A 905 -0.61 59.32 21.76
C PRO A 905 -0.17 58.00 21.13
N ASP A 906 0.41 58.08 19.93
CA ASP A 906 1.07 56.94 19.30
C ASP A 906 2.19 56.41 20.20
N MET A 907 2.27 55.08 20.31
CA MET A 907 3.21 54.41 21.19
C MET A 907 4.29 53.72 20.36
N ASP A 908 5.54 53.82 20.81
CA ASP A 908 6.57 52.89 20.32
C ASP A 908 6.21 51.45 20.74
N TRP A 909 6.78 50.47 20.03
CA TRP A 909 6.45 49.06 20.23
C TRP A 909 6.78 48.53 21.64
N GLN A 910 7.77 49.11 22.34
CA GLN A 910 8.16 48.71 23.70
C GLN A 910 7.17 49.26 24.74
N THR A 911 6.70 50.49 24.52
CA THR A 911 5.63 51.09 25.30
C THR A 911 4.32 50.35 25.06
N ALA A 912 3.96 50.05 23.82
CA ALA A 912 2.77 49.27 23.49
C ALA A 912 2.76 47.88 24.14
N LEU A 913 3.88 47.14 24.14
CA LEU A 913 4.01 45.84 24.82
C LEU A 913 3.83 45.90 26.34
N ARG A 914 4.02 47.07 26.96
CA ARG A 914 3.78 47.30 28.40
C ARG A 914 2.36 47.79 28.69
N THR A 915 1.71 48.44 27.72
CA THR A 915 0.39 49.04 27.89
C THR A 915 -0.77 48.07 27.64
N PHE A 916 -0.71 47.21 26.62
CA PHE A 916 -1.84 46.30 26.37
C PHE A 916 -2.11 45.30 27.53
N PRO A 917 -1.11 44.80 28.29
CA PRO A 917 -1.36 43.91 29.43
C PRO A 917 -2.10 44.59 30.59
N THR A 918 -1.92 45.90 30.80
CA THR A 918 -2.64 46.63 31.85
C THR A 918 -4.13 46.77 31.51
N ALA A 919 -4.46 46.95 30.22
CA ALA A 919 -5.85 46.92 29.75
C ALA A 919 -6.47 45.51 29.88
N ILE A 920 -5.70 44.44 29.67
CA ILE A 920 -6.15 43.06 29.93
C ILE A 920 -6.46 42.88 31.43
N GLN A 921 -5.59 43.37 32.31
CA GLN A 921 -5.79 43.29 33.76
C GLN A 921 -7.06 44.02 34.21
N ALA A 922 -7.32 45.23 33.69
CA ALA A 922 -8.56 45.95 33.99
C ALA A 922 -9.82 45.23 33.48
N ALA A 923 -9.77 44.62 32.29
CA ALA A 923 -10.87 43.78 31.80
C ALA A 923 -11.10 42.55 32.70
N TYR A 924 -10.04 41.91 33.18
CA TYR A 924 -10.11 40.77 34.09
C TYR A 924 -10.74 41.13 35.44
N GLU A 925 -10.47 42.32 35.96
CA GLU A 925 -11.09 42.81 37.20
C GLU A 925 -12.61 43.01 37.06
N LEU A 926 -13.06 43.38 35.85
CA LEU A 926 -14.48 43.48 35.49
C LEU A 926 -15.14 42.13 35.16
N CYS A 927 -14.37 41.04 35.10
CA CYS A 927 -14.90 39.70 34.79
C CYS A 927 -15.49 39.05 36.05
N GLY A 928 -16.82 38.92 36.09
CA GLY A 928 -17.54 38.28 37.19
C GLY A 928 -17.43 36.75 37.23
N GLU A 929 -17.01 36.13 36.12
CA GLU A 929 -16.91 34.67 35.93
C GLU A 929 -15.46 34.17 36.08
N LYS A 930 -14.55 35.01 36.57
CA LYS A 930 -13.11 34.66 36.66
C LYS A 930 -12.82 33.46 37.56
N ASP A 931 -13.66 33.25 38.58
CA ASP A 931 -13.51 32.14 39.53
C ASP A 931 -14.03 30.80 38.98
N ASP A 932 -14.75 30.81 37.85
CA ASP A 932 -15.27 29.60 37.20
C ASP A 932 -14.18 28.82 36.44
N PHE A 933 -13.02 29.44 36.18
CA PHE A 933 -11.92 28.87 35.38
C PHE A 933 -10.57 28.92 36.11
N PRO A 934 -10.42 28.26 37.28
CA PRO A 934 -9.22 28.36 38.12
C PRO A 934 -7.96 27.75 37.47
N SER A 935 -8.11 26.93 36.43
CA SER A 935 -6.99 26.33 35.68
C SER A 935 -6.37 27.27 34.66
N LEU A 936 -7.02 28.37 34.30
CA LEU A 936 -6.51 29.34 33.34
C LEU A 936 -5.60 30.35 34.04
N PRO A 937 -4.48 30.77 33.42
CA PRO A 937 -3.61 31.76 34.03
C PRO A 937 -4.34 33.11 34.10
N SER A 938 -4.29 33.73 35.28
CA SER A 938 -4.68 35.14 35.45
C SER A 938 -3.71 36.05 34.67
N PRO A 939 -4.11 37.29 34.31
CA PRO A 939 -3.24 38.19 33.56
C PRO A 939 -1.89 38.45 34.24
N SER A 940 -1.84 38.50 35.58
CA SER A 940 -0.59 38.59 36.35
C SER A 940 0.36 37.40 36.18
N GLY A 941 -0.18 36.23 35.81
CA GLY A 941 0.60 35.02 35.51
C GLY A 941 0.99 34.88 34.03
N MET A 942 0.54 35.80 33.15
CA MET A 942 0.85 35.75 31.73
C MET A 942 2.19 36.43 31.41
N THR A 943 2.94 35.82 30.49
CA THR A 943 4.11 36.45 29.86
C THR A 943 3.94 36.46 28.35
N PHE A 944 4.59 37.43 27.70
CA PHE A 944 4.51 37.66 26.25
C PHE A 944 5.90 37.70 25.61
N LYS A 945 6.83 36.86 26.09
CA LYS A 945 8.21 36.80 25.59
C LYS A 945 8.25 36.36 24.13
N GLY A 946 7.47 35.35 23.75
CA GLY A 946 7.39 34.89 22.36
C GLY A 946 6.86 35.97 21.43
N LEU A 947 5.82 36.69 21.85
CA LEU A 947 5.31 37.85 21.11
C LEU A 947 6.34 38.98 21.02
N THR A 948 7.05 39.26 22.10
CA THR A 948 8.09 40.30 22.14
C THR A 948 9.21 40.00 21.13
N TYR A 949 9.64 38.74 21.05
CA TYR A 949 10.61 38.27 20.07
C TYR A 949 10.11 38.44 18.62
N LEU A 950 8.84 38.09 18.36
CA LEU A 950 8.22 38.26 17.04
C LEU A 950 8.22 39.73 16.60
N ILE A 951 7.79 40.63 17.49
CA ILE A 951 7.71 42.07 17.23
C ILE A 951 9.10 42.68 17.01
N ASP A 952 10.08 42.34 17.85
CA ASP A 952 11.47 42.84 17.70
C ASP A 952 12.07 42.45 16.33
N ASN A 953 11.82 41.22 15.88
CA ASN A 953 12.24 40.78 14.55
C ASN A 953 11.53 41.52 13.42
N ALA A 954 10.21 41.73 13.52
CA ALA A 954 9.46 42.51 12.54
C ALA A 954 10.01 43.94 12.42
N VAL A 955 10.31 44.59 13.55
CA VAL A 955 10.92 45.93 13.59
C VAL A 955 12.29 45.95 12.91
N LYS A 956 13.15 44.95 13.16
CA LYS A 956 14.46 44.83 12.49
C LYS A 956 14.32 44.69 10.98
N GLN A 957 13.37 43.88 10.50
CA GLN A 957 13.10 43.72 9.07
C GLN A 957 12.58 45.02 8.42
N HIS A 958 11.66 45.74 9.06
CA HIS A 958 11.19 47.05 8.56
C HIS A 958 12.32 48.08 8.49
N LYS A 959 13.26 48.07 9.45
CA LYS A 959 14.46 48.94 9.42
C LYS A 959 15.41 48.58 8.29
N GLN A 960 15.58 47.29 7.96
CA GLN A 960 16.39 46.85 6.83
C GLN A 960 15.75 47.22 5.48
N ARG A 961 14.43 47.03 5.33
CA ARG A 961 13.67 47.40 4.12
C ARG A 961 13.57 48.91 3.87
N ARG A 962 13.84 49.75 4.87
CA ARG A 962 13.94 51.22 4.72
C ARG A 962 15.36 51.69 4.37
N LYS A 963 16.37 50.81 4.47
CA LYS A 963 17.78 51.09 4.15
C LYS A 963 18.18 50.63 2.73
N VAL A 964 17.38 49.78 2.12
CA VAL A 964 17.39 49.44 0.68
C VAL A 964 16.37 50.35 0.01
#